data_AF-A0AAV7WIV4-F1
#
_entry.id   AF-A0AAV7WIV4-F1
#
_cell.length_a   1.000
_cell.length_b   1.000
_cell.length_c   1.000
_cell.angle_alpha   90.00
_cell.angle_beta   90.00
_cell.angle_gamma   90.00
#
_symmetry.space_group_name_H-M   'P 1'
#
loop_
_entity.id
_entity.type
_entity.pdbx_description
1 polymer ?
#
loop_
_entity_poly.entity_id
_entity_poly.type
_entity_poly.pdbx_seq_one_letter_code
_entity_poly.pdbx_strand_id
1 'polypeptide(L)'
;MAGPSLLLSRALRGPRLLLRLRTPSAALQRPQRCYSADTGGNSDEVLKAQQVDEARRKYAKSSPTIFSKIIDRVIPAEIVYEDEKCLVFRDANPQAPVHLLVIPKTPIARISDVSDADAGLLGYLVVIASKIAKKEGLSEGYRLVDMTSVDLEEDEDTEVKLAPADSLWTTECDGAVQLRMEEMGDASSPPITTLQMFRETVQKYSDKVAFAKKRDGQWETTTYLQYYNKCRAAAKGFLRLGLEPFHGVGILGFNAPEWLISTIGGIMAGGLAVGIYTSNSPEACQYVAENCKANILVVENPQQLAKILQVQDQLPHLKAIVQYSGELEEERPNLYTWKDFMELGEEVPDSDVDAIIASRKANQCCLLIYTSGTTGQPKGVMLSHDNITWTSKAIGKRMRLNKDVLTVSYLPLSHIAAQMLDIWIAICHGGATYFAQPDALKGSLVSTLQEVQPTLFLGVPRVWEKIQERMKEAESKASFIKLKISTWAKGVGLEAGKNRMNGNTDTPWGFMLADALVFQRVKAALGLDHCTLSLTGAAPITNDTMEFFLSLNIPLMEIYGMSECSGPHTMSQPDAFRIPSCGMELEGCQTRIHRPEEDGTGEICFWGRHVFMGYLNMEDSTKEALDEEGWLHSGDLGKHDEDGFLYVTGRIKELIITAGGENIPLVLIETAVKDELPIISNAMLVGDKRKFLSMLLTLKCKVDLESGEPQDDLTPEAIQLCQQLGSSATRVSEVVRSKDPAINDAINRGMERVNQKATSNAQKVQKWTILEKDFSIVGGELGPTLKLRRPVVLKMYEKLIDEFYTS
;
A
#
# COMPACT_ATOMS: atom_id res chain seq x y z
N MET A 1 51.36 -21.89 23.65
CA MET A 1 51.66 -22.41 25.01
C MET A 1 50.53 -23.36 25.34
N ALA A 2 50.73 -24.67 25.21
CA ALA A 2 51.27 -25.59 26.24
C ALA A 2 50.20 -25.96 27.31
N GLY A 3 49.77 -27.23 27.30
CA GLY A 3 48.86 -27.84 28.29
C GLY A 3 49.58 -28.23 29.60
N PRO A 4 48.94 -28.99 30.52
CA PRO A 4 48.57 -30.42 30.31
C PRO A 4 47.12 -30.76 30.81
N SER A 5 46.38 -31.83 30.47
CA SER A 5 46.59 -33.28 30.20
C SER A 5 46.90 -34.12 31.47
N LEU A 6 46.09 -35.11 31.89
CA LEU A 6 46.10 -36.51 31.38
C LEU A 6 44.96 -37.40 31.97
N LEU A 7 44.33 -38.24 31.13
CA LEU A 7 43.86 -39.66 31.33
C LEU A 7 42.91 -40.04 32.52
N LEU A 8 42.08 -41.11 32.46
CA LEU A 8 42.19 -42.39 31.73
C LEU A 8 40.82 -43.04 31.35
N SER A 9 40.85 -44.04 30.45
CA SER A 9 39.74 -44.59 29.64
C SER A 9 39.07 -45.91 30.07
N ARG A 10 37.89 -46.19 29.48
CA ARG A 10 37.22 -47.49 29.10
C ARG A 10 35.92 -47.86 29.88
N ALA A 11 34.92 -48.58 29.33
CA ALA A 11 34.51 -48.89 27.94
C ALA A 11 33.15 -49.66 27.87
N LEU A 12 32.67 -49.95 26.64
CA LEU A 12 31.71 -51.00 26.20
C LEU A 12 30.17 -50.77 26.26
N ARG A 13 29.60 -50.59 25.06
CA ARG A 13 28.42 -51.28 24.43
C ARG A 13 27.14 -51.56 25.26
N GLY A 14 26.00 -51.12 24.71
CA GLY A 14 24.76 -51.92 24.69
C GLY A 14 23.45 -51.16 24.94
N PRO A 15 22.29 -51.57 24.38
CA PRO A 15 21.17 -50.64 24.17
C PRO A 15 19.81 -51.04 24.81
N ARG A 16 18.81 -50.17 24.59
CA ARG A 16 17.34 -50.31 24.77
C ARG A 16 16.78 -50.09 26.19
N LEU A 17 15.86 -49.13 26.29
CA LEU A 17 14.87 -49.06 27.36
C LEU A 17 13.47 -49.19 26.77
N LEU A 18 12.75 -50.24 27.20
CA LEU A 18 11.30 -50.39 27.04
C LEU A 18 10.63 -49.76 28.27
N LEU A 19 9.52 -49.02 28.09
CA LEU A 19 8.68 -48.60 29.21
C LEU A 19 7.22 -49.01 29.01
N ARG A 20 6.65 -49.60 30.07
CA ARG A 20 5.35 -50.28 30.07
C ARG A 20 4.20 -49.33 30.38
N LEU A 21 3.05 -49.64 29.78
CA LEU A 21 1.73 -49.16 30.18
C LEU A 21 1.38 -49.56 31.63
N ARG A 22 0.52 -48.75 32.27
CA ARG A 22 -0.26 -49.11 33.46
C ARG A 22 -1.74 -48.77 33.23
N THR A 23 -2.61 -49.76 33.43
CA THR A 23 -4.07 -49.63 33.61
C THR A 23 -4.45 -50.02 35.04
N PRO A 24 -5.65 -49.67 35.51
CA PRO A 24 -6.54 -50.75 35.97
C PRO A 24 -8.05 -50.58 35.66
N SER A 25 -8.67 -51.75 35.40
CA SER A 25 -10.10 -52.16 35.52
C SER A 25 -11.00 -51.45 36.55
N ALA A 26 -12.34 -51.58 36.59
CA ALA A 26 -13.46 -52.11 35.77
C ALA A 26 -14.61 -52.56 36.74
N ALA A 27 -15.90 -52.47 36.34
CA ALA A 27 -17.12 -53.11 36.90
C ALA A 27 -18.41 -52.50 36.22
N LEU A 28 -19.66 -53.01 36.26
CA LEU A 28 -20.24 -54.34 36.56
C LEU A 28 -21.62 -54.53 35.84
N GLN A 29 -21.67 -55.38 34.80
CA GLN A 29 -22.78 -56.27 34.33
C GLN A 29 -24.26 -55.80 34.08
N ARG A 30 -24.90 -56.50 33.11
CA ARG A 30 -26.35 -56.58 32.78
C ARG A 30 -26.98 -57.88 33.34
N PRO A 31 -28.31 -58.11 33.22
CA PRO A 31 -28.77 -59.15 32.26
C PRO A 31 -30.13 -58.94 31.53
N GLN A 32 -30.18 -59.47 30.29
CA GLN A 32 -31.21 -60.21 29.48
C GLN A 32 -32.73 -60.22 29.88
N ARG A 33 -33.71 -60.38 28.96
CA ARG A 33 -33.92 -61.33 27.82
C ARG A 33 -34.80 -60.72 26.69
N CYS A 34 -34.45 -60.83 25.39
CA CYS A 34 -34.83 -61.85 24.36
C CYS A 34 -36.25 -61.81 23.74
N TYR A 35 -36.32 -61.61 22.41
CA TYR A 35 -37.13 -62.39 21.45
C TYR A 35 -36.54 -62.28 20.02
N SER A 36 -36.74 -63.29 19.18
CA SER A 36 -36.37 -63.39 17.75
C SER A 36 -37.49 -62.82 16.83
N ALA A 37 -37.39 -62.67 15.49
CA ALA A 37 -36.53 -63.31 14.48
C ALA A 37 -36.31 -62.44 13.21
N ASP A 38 -35.67 -63.03 12.19
CA ASP A 38 -35.13 -62.42 10.95
C ASP A 38 -36.04 -61.52 10.09
N THR A 39 -35.42 -60.51 9.48
CA THR A 39 -35.25 -60.46 8.00
C THR A 39 -34.09 -59.52 7.65
N GLY A 40 -33.09 -60.02 6.90
CA GLY A 40 -31.91 -59.25 6.51
C GLY A 40 -32.03 -58.57 5.15
N GLY A 41 -31.14 -57.61 4.87
CA GLY A 41 -30.95 -57.03 3.54
C GLY A 41 -31.33 -55.54 3.41
N ASN A 42 -30.57 -54.64 4.05
CA ASN A 42 -30.41 -53.26 3.55
C ASN A 42 -29.31 -52.40 4.24
N SER A 43 -28.62 -52.89 5.28
CA SER A 43 -27.66 -52.06 6.04
C SER A 43 -26.44 -51.62 5.23
N ASP A 44 -25.85 -52.53 4.46
CA ASP A 44 -24.53 -52.32 3.86
C ASP A 44 -24.57 -51.44 2.60
N GLU A 45 -25.69 -51.44 1.86
CA GLU A 45 -25.86 -50.52 0.73
C GLU A 45 -26.15 -49.09 1.20
N VAL A 46 -26.93 -48.93 2.28
CA VAL A 46 -27.18 -47.61 2.88
C VAL A 46 -25.90 -47.02 3.50
N LEU A 47 -25.10 -47.83 4.20
CA LEU A 47 -23.80 -47.40 4.74
C LEU A 47 -22.80 -47.02 3.63
N LYS A 48 -22.72 -47.79 2.53
CA LYS A 48 -21.87 -47.43 1.39
C LYS A 48 -22.35 -46.16 0.69
N ALA A 49 -23.66 -46.01 0.47
CA ALA A 49 -24.23 -44.80 -0.12
C ALA A 49 -23.94 -43.56 0.73
N GLN A 50 -24.10 -43.65 2.06
CA GLN A 50 -23.80 -42.55 2.97
C GLN A 50 -22.31 -42.18 2.99
N GLN A 51 -21.40 -43.15 3.02
CA GLN A 51 -19.94 -42.88 2.96
C GLN A 51 -19.53 -42.23 1.63
N VAL A 52 -20.13 -42.63 0.50
CA VAL A 52 -19.87 -42.01 -0.81
C VAL A 52 -20.41 -40.58 -0.88
N ASP A 53 -21.60 -40.31 -0.32
CA ASP A 53 -22.17 -38.95 -0.28
C ASP A 53 -21.40 -38.02 0.68
N GLU A 54 -20.89 -38.55 1.80
CA GLU A 54 -20.09 -37.80 2.77
C GLU A 54 -18.70 -37.48 2.21
N ALA A 55 -18.06 -38.43 1.52
CA ALA A 55 -16.84 -38.18 0.76
C ALA A 55 -17.07 -37.13 -0.36
N ARG A 56 -18.15 -37.26 -1.15
CA ARG A 56 -18.50 -36.26 -2.17
C ARG A 56 -18.68 -34.87 -1.57
N ARG A 57 -19.38 -34.73 -0.44
CA ARG A 57 -19.56 -33.43 0.24
C ARG A 57 -18.26 -32.86 0.81
N LYS A 58 -17.32 -33.70 1.25
CA LYS A 58 -16.01 -33.28 1.76
C LYS A 58 -15.13 -32.66 0.67
N TYR A 59 -15.27 -33.09 -0.59
CA TYR A 59 -14.40 -32.68 -1.70
C TYR A 59 -15.08 -31.86 -2.82
N ALA A 60 -16.41 -31.69 -2.83
CA ALA A 60 -17.16 -30.93 -3.85
C ALA A 60 -17.00 -29.39 -3.82
N LYS A 61 -15.85 -28.88 -3.38
CA LYS A 61 -15.54 -27.43 -3.29
C LYS A 61 -14.29 -26.99 -4.08
N SER A 62 -13.76 -27.84 -4.96
CA SER A 62 -12.71 -27.46 -5.91
C SER A 62 -13.28 -27.07 -7.28
N SER A 63 -12.67 -26.08 -7.91
CA SER A 63 -12.90 -25.75 -9.33
C SER A 63 -12.49 -26.93 -10.22
N PRO A 64 -13.19 -27.21 -11.35
CA PRO A 64 -12.96 -28.39 -12.15
C PRO A 64 -11.57 -28.38 -12.82
N THR A 65 -10.73 -29.36 -12.44
CA THR A 65 -9.37 -29.54 -12.95
C THR A 65 -9.38 -30.02 -14.39
N ILE A 66 -8.22 -30.00 -15.06
CA ILE A 66 -8.09 -30.63 -16.39
C ILE A 66 -8.45 -32.12 -16.35
N PHE A 67 -8.12 -32.81 -15.26
CA PHE A 67 -8.43 -34.23 -15.06
C PHE A 67 -9.91 -34.48 -14.78
N SER A 68 -10.60 -33.62 -14.00
CA SER A 68 -12.05 -33.74 -13.84
C SER A 68 -12.77 -33.51 -15.17
N LYS A 69 -12.32 -32.53 -15.98
CA LYS A 69 -12.83 -32.31 -17.34
C LYS A 69 -12.56 -33.49 -18.30
N ILE A 70 -11.50 -34.27 -18.10
CA ILE A 70 -11.25 -35.52 -18.84
C ILE A 70 -12.20 -36.63 -18.36
N ILE A 71 -12.42 -36.77 -17.05
CA ILE A 71 -13.40 -37.72 -16.46
C ILE A 71 -14.81 -37.42 -16.97
N ASP A 72 -15.21 -36.14 -16.95
CA ASP A 72 -16.51 -35.63 -17.41
C ASP A 72 -16.63 -35.60 -18.96
N ARG A 73 -15.59 -36.06 -19.68
CA ARG A 73 -15.48 -36.09 -21.16
C ARG A 73 -15.64 -34.72 -21.85
N VAL A 74 -15.45 -33.63 -21.11
CA VAL A 74 -15.40 -32.24 -21.61
C VAL A 74 -14.13 -31.99 -22.44
N ILE A 75 -13.03 -32.66 -22.09
CA ILE A 75 -11.79 -32.69 -22.86
C ILE A 75 -11.60 -34.10 -23.46
N PRO A 76 -11.36 -34.23 -24.78
CA PRO A 76 -11.10 -35.52 -25.39
C PRO A 76 -9.73 -36.07 -24.97
N ALA A 77 -9.69 -37.36 -24.62
CA ALA A 77 -8.47 -38.10 -24.28
C ALA A 77 -8.56 -39.52 -24.84
N GLU A 78 -7.43 -40.12 -25.23
CA GLU A 78 -7.38 -41.52 -25.68
C GLU A 78 -7.39 -42.45 -24.46
N ILE A 79 -8.58 -42.93 -24.09
CA ILE A 79 -8.76 -43.78 -22.92
C ILE A 79 -8.46 -45.24 -23.26
N VAL A 80 -7.49 -45.82 -22.55
CA VAL A 80 -7.03 -47.20 -22.74
C VAL A 80 -7.63 -48.18 -21.72
N TYR A 81 -8.12 -47.66 -20.57
CA TYR A 81 -8.82 -48.43 -19.54
C TYR A 81 -9.67 -47.52 -18.66
N GLU A 82 -10.83 -48.00 -18.19
CA GLU A 82 -11.72 -47.25 -17.29
C GLU A 82 -12.54 -48.23 -16.46
N ASP A 83 -12.73 -47.93 -15.17
CA ASP A 83 -13.62 -48.66 -14.26
C ASP A 83 -14.36 -47.71 -13.30
N GLU A 84 -14.96 -48.22 -12.24
CA GLU A 84 -15.70 -47.42 -11.24
C GLU A 84 -14.78 -46.52 -10.38
N LYS A 85 -13.49 -46.86 -10.25
CA LYS A 85 -12.52 -46.20 -9.37
C LYS A 85 -11.55 -45.30 -10.10
N CYS A 86 -11.21 -45.60 -11.35
CA CYS A 86 -10.18 -44.88 -12.11
C CYS A 86 -10.43 -44.85 -13.62
N LEU A 87 -9.63 -44.01 -14.28
CA LEU A 87 -9.59 -43.80 -15.72
C LEU A 87 -8.12 -43.71 -16.12
N VAL A 88 -7.74 -44.40 -17.20
CA VAL A 88 -6.36 -44.46 -17.71
C VAL A 88 -6.36 -44.04 -19.17
N PHE A 89 -5.52 -43.06 -19.51
CA PHE A 89 -5.45 -42.48 -20.85
C PHE A 89 -4.02 -42.22 -21.29
N ARG A 90 -3.80 -42.08 -22.60
CA ARG A 90 -2.51 -41.61 -23.13
C ARG A 90 -2.40 -40.10 -22.95
N ASP A 91 -1.24 -39.65 -22.48
CA ASP A 91 -0.90 -38.23 -22.47
C ASP A 91 -0.85 -37.68 -23.91
N ALA A 92 -1.49 -36.52 -24.12
CA ALA A 92 -1.57 -35.86 -25.41
C ALA A 92 -0.32 -35.04 -25.74
N ASN A 93 0.50 -34.67 -24.75
CA ASN A 93 1.74 -33.92 -24.95
C ASN A 93 2.84 -34.36 -23.95
N PRO A 94 3.37 -35.58 -24.08
CA PRO A 94 4.19 -36.21 -23.05
C PRO A 94 5.59 -35.59 -22.95
N GLN A 95 5.92 -35.06 -21.77
CA GLN A 95 7.25 -34.50 -21.46
C GLN A 95 8.34 -35.56 -21.15
N ALA A 96 8.08 -36.82 -21.51
CA ALA A 96 8.93 -37.99 -21.32
C ALA A 96 8.54 -39.06 -22.38
N PRO A 97 9.32 -40.11 -22.64
CA PRO A 97 8.95 -41.15 -23.62
C PRO A 97 7.66 -41.91 -23.23
N VAL A 98 6.51 -41.39 -23.70
CA VAL A 98 5.12 -41.89 -23.65
C VAL A 98 4.80 -42.87 -22.51
N HIS A 99 4.23 -42.33 -21.43
CA HIS A 99 3.66 -43.11 -20.34
C HIS A 99 2.17 -42.84 -20.19
N LEU A 100 1.41 -43.86 -19.76
CA LEU A 100 -0.01 -43.72 -19.44
C LEU A 100 -0.18 -42.91 -18.15
N LEU A 101 -1.25 -42.11 -18.12
CA LEU A 101 -1.72 -41.38 -16.95
C LEU A 101 -2.88 -42.14 -16.31
N VAL A 102 -2.74 -42.51 -15.04
CA VAL A 102 -3.83 -43.09 -14.23
C VAL A 102 -4.38 -41.99 -13.32
N ILE A 103 -5.69 -41.71 -13.45
CA ILE A 103 -6.39 -40.74 -12.61
C ILE A 103 -7.54 -41.41 -11.82
N PRO A 104 -7.70 -41.11 -10.52
CA PRO A 104 -8.81 -41.64 -9.73
C PRO A 104 -10.10 -40.86 -10.03
N LYS A 105 -11.24 -41.55 -10.03
CA LYS A 105 -12.58 -40.95 -10.17
C LYS A 105 -13.14 -40.39 -8.87
N THR A 106 -12.58 -40.82 -7.74
CA THR A 106 -12.85 -40.27 -6.41
C THR A 106 -11.63 -39.45 -5.98
N PRO A 107 -11.80 -38.23 -5.45
CA PRO A 107 -10.68 -37.47 -4.88
C PRO A 107 -9.98 -38.27 -3.78
N ILE A 108 -8.65 -38.22 -3.78
CA ILE A 108 -7.81 -38.76 -2.71
C ILE A 108 -7.52 -37.63 -1.73
N ALA A 109 -7.28 -37.96 -0.46
CA ALA A 109 -6.80 -36.98 0.53
C ALA A 109 -5.42 -36.44 0.12
N ARG A 110 -5.11 -35.18 0.50
CA ARG A 110 -3.76 -34.61 0.32
C ARG A 110 -2.74 -35.44 1.10
N ILE A 111 -1.46 -35.41 0.71
CA ILE A 111 -0.37 -36.13 1.41
C ILE A 111 -0.39 -35.89 2.93
N SER A 112 -0.68 -34.66 3.37
CA SER A 112 -0.85 -34.27 4.79
C SER A 112 -2.03 -34.93 5.50
N ASP A 113 -3.02 -35.41 4.75
CA ASP A 113 -4.35 -35.83 5.19
C ASP A 113 -4.63 -37.33 4.87
N VAL A 114 -3.69 -38.06 4.25
CA VAL A 114 -3.83 -39.49 3.89
C VAL A 114 -3.99 -40.35 5.13
N SER A 115 -4.93 -41.29 5.06
CA SER A 115 -5.26 -42.21 6.15
C SER A 115 -5.18 -43.68 5.72
N ASP A 116 -5.23 -44.61 6.69
CA ASP A 116 -5.33 -46.05 6.43
C ASP A 116 -6.55 -46.43 5.56
N ALA A 117 -7.60 -45.60 5.52
CA ALA A 117 -8.77 -45.83 4.67
C ALA A 117 -8.45 -45.65 3.17
N ASP A 118 -7.47 -44.81 2.84
CA ASP A 118 -7.08 -44.47 1.46
C ASP A 118 -6.13 -45.52 0.85
N ALA A 119 -5.45 -46.31 1.69
CA ALA A 119 -4.49 -47.34 1.27
C ALA A 119 -5.09 -48.37 0.29
N GLY A 120 -6.37 -48.69 0.42
CA GLY A 120 -7.09 -49.60 -0.47
C GLY A 120 -7.33 -49.03 -1.88
N LEU A 121 -7.43 -47.70 -2.02
CA LEU A 121 -7.54 -47.03 -3.33
C LEU A 121 -6.16 -46.80 -3.94
N LEU A 122 -5.19 -46.28 -3.16
CA LEU A 122 -3.83 -46.07 -3.62
C LEU A 122 -3.17 -47.37 -4.11
N GLY A 123 -3.26 -48.45 -3.33
CA GLY A 123 -2.78 -49.77 -3.74
C GLY A 123 -3.49 -50.32 -4.99
N TYR A 124 -4.78 -50.04 -5.16
CA TYR A 124 -5.53 -50.43 -6.35
C TYR A 124 -5.03 -49.71 -7.61
N LEU A 125 -4.82 -48.39 -7.53
CA LEU A 125 -4.34 -47.56 -8.64
C LEU A 125 -2.97 -48.01 -9.12
N VAL A 126 -2.03 -48.28 -8.20
CA VAL A 126 -0.69 -48.83 -8.50
C VAL A 126 -0.79 -50.19 -9.20
N VAL A 127 -1.67 -51.08 -8.74
CA VAL A 127 -1.86 -52.41 -9.36
C VAL A 127 -2.49 -52.31 -10.74
N ILE A 128 -3.46 -51.42 -10.96
CA ILE A 128 -4.06 -51.19 -12.28
C ILE A 128 -3.02 -50.59 -13.22
N ALA A 129 -2.29 -49.56 -12.80
CA ALA A 129 -1.24 -48.93 -13.60
C ALA A 129 -0.20 -49.95 -14.10
N SER A 130 0.30 -50.81 -13.20
CA SER A 130 1.24 -51.89 -13.56
C SER A 130 0.65 -52.92 -14.53
N LYS A 131 -0.63 -53.28 -14.38
CA LYS A 131 -1.32 -54.22 -15.28
C LYS A 131 -1.52 -53.64 -16.68
N ILE A 132 -1.97 -52.39 -16.79
CA ILE A 132 -2.22 -51.75 -18.09
C ILE A 132 -0.91 -51.42 -18.78
N ALA A 133 0.12 -50.93 -18.07
CA ALA A 133 1.46 -50.72 -18.63
C ALA A 133 2.03 -52.00 -19.25
N LYS A 134 1.92 -53.15 -18.57
CA LYS A 134 2.35 -54.46 -19.11
C LYS A 134 1.54 -54.89 -20.34
N LYS A 135 0.23 -54.63 -20.37
CA LYS A 135 -0.64 -54.95 -21.51
C LYS A 135 -0.28 -54.12 -22.74
N GLU A 136 0.04 -52.84 -22.54
CA GLU A 136 0.40 -51.88 -23.58
C GLU A 136 1.90 -51.92 -23.98
N GLY A 137 2.67 -52.89 -23.46
CA GLY A 137 4.09 -53.07 -23.79
C GLY A 137 5.05 -52.05 -23.17
N LEU A 138 4.58 -51.26 -22.20
CA LEU A 138 5.34 -50.19 -21.55
C LEU A 138 6.21 -50.75 -20.42
N SER A 139 7.41 -51.23 -20.76
CA SER A 139 8.41 -51.72 -19.80
C SER A 139 9.13 -50.61 -19.03
N GLU A 140 9.15 -49.39 -19.57
CA GLU A 140 9.92 -48.25 -19.04
C GLU A 140 9.21 -47.50 -17.89
N GLY A 141 7.88 -47.60 -17.75
CA GLY A 141 7.15 -46.99 -16.64
C GLY A 141 5.69 -46.58 -16.90
N TYR A 142 5.06 -46.00 -15.87
CA TYR A 142 3.75 -45.33 -15.89
C TYR A 142 3.76 -44.15 -14.92
N ARG A 143 2.84 -43.17 -15.07
CA ARG A 143 2.63 -42.12 -14.07
C ARG A 143 1.25 -42.28 -13.42
N LEU A 144 1.24 -42.36 -12.09
CA LEU A 144 0.05 -42.19 -11.27
C LEU A 144 -0.03 -40.71 -10.90
N VAL A 145 -1.15 -40.05 -11.19
CA VAL A 145 -1.36 -38.64 -10.85
C VAL A 145 -2.35 -38.55 -9.70
N ASP A 146 -1.90 -37.98 -8.58
CA ASP A 146 -2.79 -37.60 -7.49
C ASP A 146 -3.50 -36.27 -7.83
N MET A 147 -4.73 -36.10 -7.35
CA MET A 147 -5.51 -34.86 -7.55
C MET A 147 -5.27 -33.85 -6.43
N THR A 148 -4.02 -33.74 -5.98
CA THR A 148 -3.55 -32.69 -5.08
C THR A 148 -3.22 -31.43 -5.86
N SER A 149 -3.67 -30.29 -5.34
CA SER A 149 -3.48 -28.97 -5.94
C SER A 149 -2.00 -28.58 -6.00
N VAL A 150 -1.46 -28.43 -7.21
CA VAL A 150 -0.17 -27.78 -7.56
C VAL A 150 0.96 -28.07 -6.59
N ASP A 151 1.82 -29.03 -6.94
CA ASP A 151 3.11 -29.21 -6.30
C ASP A 151 4.00 -27.98 -6.56
N LEU A 152 3.93 -27.00 -5.66
CA LEU A 152 5.06 -26.18 -5.30
C LEU A 152 5.70 -26.87 -4.11
N GLU A 153 6.94 -27.32 -4.24
CA GLU A 153 7.65 -28.03 -3.19
C GLU A 153 7.58 -27.23 -1.87
N GLU A 154 7.11 -27.88 -0.80
CA GLU A 154 7.28 -27.35 0.55
C GLU A 154 8.77 -27.46 0.89
N ASP A 155 9.51 -26.36 0.71
CA ASP A 155 10.86 -26.19 1.24
C ASP A 155 10.82 -26.45 2.76
N GLU A 156 11.21 -27.65 3.20
CA GLU A 156 11.30 -28.01 4.64
C GLU A 156 12.35 -27.16 5.41
N ASP A 157 13.14 -26.35 4.69
CA ASP A 157 14.16 -25.45 5.23
C ASP A 157 13.51 -24.14 5.74
N THR A 158 12.63 -24.25 6.74
CA THR A 158 11.84 -23.15 7.36
C THR A 158 12.66 -22.07 8.08
N GLU A 159 13.99 -22.19 8.10
CA GLU A 159 14.89 -21.20 8.70
C GLU A 159 15.25 -20.11 7.66
N VAL A 160 14.64 -18.92 7.81
CA VAL A 160 14.92 -17.78 6.92
C VAL A 160 16.35 -17.26 7.12
N LYS A 161 17.28 -17.81 6.33
CA LYS A 161 18.69 -17.41 6.27
C LYS A 161 18.81 -15.98 5.74
N LEU A 162 18.79 -15.00 6.64
CA LEU A 162 19.13 -13.59 6.36
C LEU A 162 20.53 -13.49 5.73
N ALA A 163 20.78 -12.43 4.97
CA ALA A 163 22.13 -12.09 4.56
C ALA A 163 22.92 -11.59 5.79
N PRO A 164 24.20 -11.95 5.96
CA PRO A 164 25.04 -11.43 7.04
C PRO A 164 25.09 -9.90 7.00
N ALA A 165 24.89 -9.25 8.16
CA ALA A 165 24.92 -7.80 8.29
C ALA A 165 25.26 -7.40 9.73
N ASP A 166 26.28 -6.54 9.88
CA ASP A 166 26.78 -6.05 11.17
C ASP A 166 26.32 -4.61 11.48
N SER A 167 25.47 -4.01 10.63
CA SER A 167 25.02 -2.63 10.72
C SER A 167 23.51 -2.51 10.53
N LEU A 168 22.87 -1.59 11.26
CA LEU A 168 21.45 -1.25 11.13
C LEU A 168 21.12 -0.45 9.85
N TRP A 169 22.14 -0.05 9.08
CA TRP A 169 22.01 0.73 7.85
C TRP A 169 23.14 0.44 6.84
N THR A 170 22.90 0.74 5.57
CA THR A 170 23.85 0.71 4.45
C THR A 170 23.46 1.75 3.39
N THR A 171 24.38 2.14 2.52
CA THR A 171 24.10 2.93 1.31
C THR A 171 24.23 2.14 0.01
N GLU A 172 24.69 0.89 0.10
CA GLU A 172 24.90 0.01 -1.04
C GLU A 172 23.64 -0.81 -1.34
N CYS A 173 23.22 -0.81 -2.61
CA CYS A 173 21.99 -1.44 -3.07
C CYS A 173 21.96 -2.98 -2.96
N ASP A 174 23.12 -3.62 -3.05
CA ASP A 174 23.33 -5.06 -2.91
C ASP A 174 23.65 -5.48 -1.46
N GLY A 175 23.80 -4.50 -0.57
CA GLY A 175 24.02 -4.69 0.86
C GLY A 175 22.82 -5.25 1.60
N ALA A 176 23.04 -5.57 2.87
CA ALA A 176 22.03 -6.05 3.80
C ALA A 176 22.16 -5.31 5.14
N VAL A 177 21.08 -5.29 5.92
CA VAL A 177 21.03 -4.65 7.24
C VAL A 177 20.69 -5.64 8.36
N GLN A 178 21.16 -5.35 9.56
CA GLN A 178 20.64 -5.97 10.77
C GLN A 178 19.20 -5.46 11.00
N LEU A 179 18.27 -6.39 11.14
CA LEU A 179 16.86 -6.05 11.39
C LEU A 179 16.67 -5.65 12.87
N ARG A 180 15.87 -4.61 13.11
CA ARG A 180 15.49 -4.10 14.45
C ARG A 180 14.43 -5.01 15.11
N MET A 181 14.77 -6.29 15.27
CA MET A 181 13.92 -7.33 15.89
C MET A 181 13.83 -7.15 17.40
N GLU A 182 12.68 -7.50 17.99
CA GLU A 182 12.51 -7.62 19.45
C GLU A 182 12.45 -9.11 19.87
N GLU A 183 12.69 -9.40 21.16
CA GLU A 183 12.64 -10.78 21.69
C GLU A 183 11.21 -11.36 21.73
N MET A 184 10.19 -10.50 21.86
CA MET A 184 8.77 -10.86 21.97
C MET A 184 7.92 -9.82 21.22
N GLY A 185 6.61 -10.07 21.10
CA GLY A 185 5.68 -9.16 20.41
C GLY A 185 5.72 -9.28 18.88
N ASP A 186 5.06 -8.36 18.16
CA ASP A 186 4.93 -8.46 16.70
C ASP A 186 6.26 -8.23 15.95
N ALA A 187 7.19 -7.48 16.57
CA ALA A 187 8.53 -7.28 16.04
C ALA A 187 9.41 -8.54 16.11
N SER A 188 9.07 -9.56 16.91
CA SER A 188 9.79 -10.85 16.94
C SER A 188 9.40 -11.83 15.81
N SER A 189 8.35 -11.50 15.04
CA SER A 189 7.83 -12.39 13.98
C SER A 189 8.88 -12.71 12.90
N PRO A 190 9.02 -13.97 12.42
CA PRO A 190 10.04 -14.32 11.43
C PRO A 190 10.00 -13.42 10.18
N PRO A 191 11.13 -12.83 9.78
CA PRO A 191 11.21 -11.97 8.61
C PRO A 191 10.99 -12.79 7.33
N ILE A 192 10.29 -12.22 6.35
CA ILE A 192 10.04 -12.88 5.06
C ILE A 192 10.24 -11.92 3.89
N THR A 193 10.57 -12.48 2.72
CA THR A 193 10.63 -11.70 1.48
C THR A 193 9.24 -11.32 0.98
N THR A 194 9.14 -10.22 0.22
CA THR A 194 7.88 -9.84 -0.47
C THR A 194 7.40 -10.91 -1.44
N LEU A 195 8.32 -11.73 -1.97
CA LEU A 195 8.03 -12.84 -2.88
C LEU A 195 7.46 -14.06 -2.15
N GLN A 196 7.97 -14.39 -0.95
CA GLN A 196 7.35 -15.38 -0.06
C GLN A 196 5.92 -14.94 0.33
N MET A 197 5.74 -13.69 0.76
CA MET A 197 4.43 -13.14 1.10
C MET A 197 3.44 -13.22 -0.07
N PHE A 198 3.88 -12.94 -1.30
CA PHE A 198 3.04 -13.04 -2.48
C PHE A 198 2.70 -14.50 -2.82
N ARG A 199 3.65 -15.44 -2.71
CA ARG A 199 3.43 -16.88 -2.90
C ARG A 199 2.43 -17.46 -1.89
N GLU A 200 2.57 -17.13 -0.61
CA GLU A 200 1.62 -17.50 0.46
C GLU A 200 0.19 -16.99 0.16
N THR A 201 0.08 -15.76 -0.34
CA THR A 201 -1.18 -15.15 -0.73
C THR A 201 -1.81 -15.86 -1.92
N VAL A 202 -1.03 -16.19 -2.95
CA VAL A 202 -1.50 -16.90 -4.15
C VAL A 202 -1.97 -18.32 -3.81
N GLN A 203 -1.26 -19.05 -2.94
CA GLN A 203 -1.68 -20.36 -2.44
C GLN A 203 -3.03 -20.31 -1.70
N LYS A 204 -3.31 -19.20 -1.00
CA LYS A 204 -4.51 -19.03 -0.17
C LYS A 204 -5.71 -18.41 -0.90
N TYR A 205 -5.46 -17.63 -1.94
CA TYR A 205 -6.44 -16.76 -2.59
C TYR A 205 -6.33 -16.76 -4.13
N SER A 206 -5.82 -17.81 -4.77
CA SER A 206 -5.56 -17.94 -6.22
C SER A 206 -6.64 -17.33 -7.14
N ASP A 207 -7.90 -17.59 -6.80
CA ASP A 207 -9.08 -17.28 -7.62
C ASP A 207 -9.73 -15.94 -7.23
N LYS A 208 -9.27 -15.27 -6.15
CA LYS A 208 -9.70 -13.91 -5.82
C LYS A 208 -9.13 -12.90 -6.82
N VAL A 209 -9.90 -11.85 -7.09
CA VAL A 209 -9.43 -10.67 -7.83
C VAL A 209 -8.34 -9.98 -7.02
N ALA A 210 -7.17 -9.78 -7.65
CA ALA A 210 -6.06 -9.00 -7.10
C ALA A 210 -6.12 -7.52 -7.54
N PHE A 211 -6.52 -7.28 -8.80
CA PHE A 211 -6.78 -5.93 -9.29
C PHE A 211 -7.77 -5.90 -10.45
N ALA A 212 -8.26 -4.71 -10.78
CA ALA A 212 -9.07 -4.46 -11.97
C ALA A 212 -8.75 -3.10 -12.62
N LYS A 213 -8.80 -3.04 -13.95
CA LYS A 213 -8.65 -1.81 -14.75
C LYS A 213 -9.89 -1.65 -15.63
N LYS A 214 -10.41 -0.44 -15.76
CA LYS A 214 -11.51 -0.16 -16.68
C LYS A 214 -10.97 0.01 -18.11
N ARG A 215 -11.50 -0.76 -19.07
CA ARG A 215 -11.24 -0.66 -20.53
C ARG A 215 -12.58 -0.68 -21.26
N ASP A 216 -12.75 0.18 -22.26
CA ASP A 216 -14.00 0.34 -23.03
C ASP A 216 -15.29 0.42 -22.18
N GLY A 217 -15.18 1.07 -21.02
CA GLY A 217 -16.29 1.23 -20.07
C GLY A 217 -16.56 0.03 -19.16
N GLN A 218 -15.87 -1.10 -19.32
CA GLN A 218 -16.04 -2.32 -18.51
C GLN A 218 -14.83 -2.58 -17.61
N TRP A 219 -15.05 -3.23 -16.46
CA TRP A 219 -13.99 -3.60 -15.52
C TRP A 219 -13.36 -4.95 -15.91
N GLU A 220 -12.14 -4.92 -16.40
CA GLU A 220 -11.32 -6.13 -16.59
C GLU A 220 -10.62 -6.49 -15.28
N THR A 221 -10.95 -7.65 -14.72
CA THR A 221 -10.35 -8.17 -13.48
C THR A 221 -9.15 -9.07 -13.78
N THR A 222 -8.23 -9.19 -12.83
CA THR A 222 -7.14 -10.18 -12.84
C THR A 222 -7.06 -10.86 -11.48
N THR A 223 -7.04 -12.19 -11.45
CA THR A 223 -6.95 -12.96 -10.21
C THR A 223 -5.52 -13.00 -9.66
N TYR A 224 -5.34 -13.40 -8.40
CA TYR A 224 -4.00 -13.58 -7.80
C TYR A 224 -3.11 -14.55 -8.59
N LEU A 225 -3.66 -15.68 -9.06
CA LEU A 225 -2.91 -16.62 -9.89
C LEU A 225 -2.50 -15.99 -11.24
N GLN A 226 -3.41 -15.27 -11.88
CA GLN A 226 -3.10 -14.56 -13.14
C GLN A 226 -2.07 -13.44 -12.93
N TYR A 227 -2.14 -12.71 -11.82
CA TYR A 227 -1.18 -11.68 -11.45
C TYR A 227 0.21 -12.30 -11.23
N TYR A 228 0.31 -13.36 -10.43
CA TYR A 228 1.56 -14.08 -10.19
C TYR A 228 2.20 -14.56 -11.50
N ASN A 229 1.42 -15.18 -12.39
CA ASN A 229 1.91 -15.64 -13.69
C ASN A 229 2.37 -14.49 -14.60
N LYS A 230 1.66 -13.35 -14.60
CA LYS A 230 2.09 -12.13 -15.31
C LYS A 230 3.40 -11.58 -14.75
N CYS A 231 3.59 -11.59 -13.42
CA CYS A 231 4.85 -11.17 -12.80
C CYS A 231 6.02 -12.09 -13.16
N ARG A 232 5.80 -13.42 -13.21
CA ARG A 232 6.82 -14.37 -13.67
C ARG A 232 7.19 -14.16 -15.14
N ALA A 233 6.21 -13.95 -16.02
CA ALA A 233 6.48 -13.65 -17.43
C ALA A 233 7.27 -12.34 -17.59
N ALA A 234 6.91 -11.28 -16.85
CA ALA A 234 7.68 -10.04 -16.82
C ALA A 234 9.09 -10.23 -16.27
N ALA A 235 9.28 -11.05 -15.22
CA ALA A 235 10.59 -11.39 -14.69
C ALA A 235 11.49 -12.06 -15.75
N LYS A 236 10.94 -13.03 -16.49
CA LYS A 236 11.60 -13.66 -17.63
C LYS A 236 11.96 -12.65 -18.73
N GLY A 237 11.03 -11.75 -19.08
CA GLY A 237 11.29 -10.66 -20.02
C GLY A 237 12.44 -9.75 -19.58
N PHE A 238 12.48 -9.38 -18.29
CA PHE A 238 13.57 -8.56 -17.73
C PHE A 238 14.92 -9.29 -17.77
N LEU A 239 14.97 -10.58 -17.43
CA LEU A 239 16.19 -11.40 -17.58
C LEU A 239 16.63 -11.49 -19.05
N ARG A 240 15.70 -11.67 -19.99
CA ARG A 240 15.98 -11.74 -21.43
C ARG A 240 16.53 -10.43 -22.00
N LEU A 241 16.10 -9.29 -21.44
CA LEU A 241 16.62 -7.95 -21.70
C LEU A 241 17.93 -7.63 -20.93
N GLY A 242 18.42 -8.58 -20.13
CA GLY A 242 19.72 -8.51 -19.47
C GLY A 242 19.73 -7.71 -18.16
N LEU A 243 18.62 -7.66 -17.41
CA LEU A 243 18.59 -7.09 -16.06
C LEU A 243 19.63 -7.77 -15.16
N GLU A 244 20.55 -6.98 -14.60
CA GLU A 244 21.51 -7.46 -13.60
C GLU A 244 20.93 -7.36 -12.18
N PRO A 245 21.36 -8.23 -11.24
CA PRO A 245 20.97 -8.13 -9.83
C PRO A 245 21.22 -6.73 -9.26
N PHE A 246 20.31 -6.26 -8.41
CA PHE A 246 20.34 -4.97 -7.73
C PHE A 246 20.42 -3.72 -8.63
N HIS A 247 20.26 -3.85 -9.95
CA HIS A 247 20.08 -2.71 -10.84
C HIS A 247 18.60 -2.30 -10.93
N GLY A 248 18.35 -1.03 -11.19
CA GLY A 248 16.99 -0.49 -11.26
C GLY A 248 16.18 -1.01 -12.44
N VAL A 249 14.94 -1.42 -12.16
CA VAL A 249 13.82 -1.39 -13.10
C VAL A 249 13.03 -0.11 -12.79
N GLY A 250 13.33 0.95 -13.55
CA GLY A 250 12.65 2.24 -13.39
C GLY A 250 11.31 2.23 -14.09
N ILE A 251 10.26 2.67 -13.41
CA ILE A 251 8.88 2.67 -13.92
C ILE A 251 8.42 4.13 -13.96
N LEU A 252 7.85 4.60 -15.08
CA LEU A 252 7.46 6.00 -15.31
C LEU A 252 6.09 6.10 -16.00
N GLY A 253 5.06 6.55 -15.27
CA GLY A 253 3.68 6.33 -15.68
C GLY A 253 2.66 6.46 -14.55
N PHE A 254 1.39 6.56 -14.92
CA PHE A 254 0.24 6.53 -14.01
C PHE A 254 -0.09 5.11 -13.56
N ASN A 255 -0.94 5.02 -12.53
CA ASN A 255 -1.31 3.79 -11.87
C ASN A 255 -1.99 2.80 -12.82
N ALA A 256 -1.40 1.61 -12.96
CA ALA A 256 -1.83 0.62 -13.94
C ALA A 256 -1.44 -0.81 -13.52
N PRO A 257 -2.14 -1.86 -14.01
CA PRO A 257 -1.71 -3.25 -13.87
C PRO A 257 -0.25 -3.49 -14.29
N GLU A 258 0.16 -2.85 -15.39
CA GLU A 258 1.48 -2.96 -15.97
C GLU A 258 2.59 -2.43 -15.02
N TRP A 259 2.26 -1.44 -14.17
CA TRP A 259 3.13 -0.96 -13.10
C TRP A 259 3.35 -1.98 -11.99
N LEU A 260 2.25 -2.60 -11.51
CA LEU A 260 2.26 -3.63 -10.47
C LEU A 260 3.04 -4.86 -10.93
N ILE A 261 2.78 -5.30 -12.16
CA ILE A 261 3.49 -6.42 -12.80
C ILE A 261 4.99 -6.11 -12.95
N SER A 262 5.34 -4.89 -13.37
CA SER A 262 6.76 -4.48 -13.49
C SER A 262 7.48 -4.41 -12.14
N THR A 263 6.80 -3.90 -11.11
CA THR A 263 7.30 -3.81 -9.73
C THR A 263 7.70 -5.20 -9.22
N ILE A 264 6.78 -6.17 -9.27
CA ILE A 264 7.05 -7.51 -8.75
C ILE A 264 7.92 -8.33 -9.70
N GLY A 265 7.73 -8.22 -11.02
CA GLY A 265 8.55 -8.90 -12.02
C GLY A 265 10.03 -8.48 -11.93
N GLY A 266 10.32 -7.19 -11.71
CA GLY A 266 11.68 -6.70 -11.50
C GLY A 266 12.33 -7.30 -10.25
N ILE A 267 11.58 -7.37 -9.14
CA ILE A 267 12.03 -7.98 -7.87
C ILE A 267 12.22 -9.50 -8.02
N MET A 268 11.34 -10.20 -8.75
CA MET A 268 11.48 -11.63 -9.07
C MET A 268 12.71 -11.92 -9.94
N ALA A 269 13.06 -11.01 -10.85
CA ALA A 269 14.29 -11.07 -11.64
C ALA A 269 15.54 -10.54 -10.91
N GLY A 270 15.42 -10.18 -9.62
CA GLY A 270 16.53 -9.80 -8.75
C GLY A 270 16.99 -8.34 -8.85
N GLY A 271 16.29 -7.50 -9.63
CA GLY A 271 16.50 -6.05 -9.69
C GLY A 271 15.74 -5.30 -8.60
N LEU A 272 15.90 -3.97 -8.60
CA LEU A 272 15.18 -3.06 -7.69
C LEU A 272 13.98 -2.45 -8.40
N ALA A 273 12.81 -2.46 -7.79
CA ALA A 273 11.68 -1.66 -8.28
C ALA A 273 11.92 -0.18 -7.98
N VAL A 274 11.79 0.70 -8.98
CA VAL A 274 12.06 2.14 -8.82
C VAL A 274 10.93 2.98 -9.44
N GLY A 275 10.20 3.73 -8.63
CA GLY A 275 9.14 4.61 -9.12
C GLY A 275 9.65 6.00 -9.53
N ILE A 276 9.34 6.43 -10.74
CA ILE A 276 9.62 7.78 -11.27
C ILE A 276 8.30 8.52 -11.48
N TYR A 277 8.17 9.74 -10.96
CA TYR A 277 6.92 10.51 -11.07
C TYR A 277 6.68 11.00 -12.51
N THR A 278 5.45 10.88 -13.02
CA THR A 278 5.03 11.38 -14.35
C THR A 278 5.17 12.89 -14.53
N SER A 279 5.31 13.63 -13.44
CA SER A 279 5.59 15.07 -13.40
C SER A 279 7.08 15.43 -13.49
N ASN A 280 8.00 14.46 -13.41
CA ASN A 280 9.43 14.75 -13.51
C ASN A 280 9.79 15.28 -14.92
N SER A 281 10.76 16.20 -14.95
CA SER A 281 11.42 16.64 -16.19
C SER A 281 12.38 15.55 -16.70
N PRO A 282 12.84 15.62 -17.97
CA PRO A 282 13.84 14.69 -18.51
C PRO A 282 15.08 14.57 -17.61
N GLU A 283 15.59 15.67 -17.07
CA GLU A 283 16.78 15.71 -16.19
C GLU A 283 16.51 15.06 -14.84
N ALA A 284 15.30 15.22 -14.28
CA ALA A 284 14.91 14.55 -13.05
C ALA A 284 14.68 13.05 -13.26
N CYS A 285 14.24 12.63 -14.46
CA CYS A 285 14.21 11.21 -14.85
C CYS A 285 15.64 10.66 -15.04
N GLN A 286 16.53 11.40 -15.70
CA GLN A 286 17.94 11.05 -15.90
C GLN A 286 18.63 10.79 -14.56
N TYR A 287 18.54 11.72 -13.62
CA TYR A 287 19.16 11.60 -12.31
C TYR A 287 18.70 10.34 -11.56
N VAL A 288 17.39 10.05 -11.55
CA VAL A 288 16.85 8.85 -10.89
C VAL A 288 17.36 7.59 -11.57
N ALA A 289 17.29 7.52 -12.89
CA ALA A 289 17.73 6.36 -13.67
C ALA A 289 19.25 6.11 -13.58
N GLU A 290 20.07 7.15 -13.55
CA GLU A 290 21.52 7.03 -13.33
C GLU A 290 21.84 6.58 -11.89
N ASN A 291 21.22 7.21 -10.88
CA ASN A 291 21.51 6.93 -9.47
C ASN A 291 21.16 5.48 -9.07
N CYS A 292 20.09 4.90 -9.60
CA CYS A 292 19.75 3.48 -9.41
C CYS A 292 20.37 2.52 -10.45
N LYS A 293 21.26 3.02 -11.33
CA LYS A 293 21.89 2.28 -12.43
C LYS A 293 20.84 1.52 -13.27
N ALA A 294 19.75 2.19 -13.62
CA ALA A 294 18.60 1.56 -14.27
C ALA A 294 19.02 0.78 -15.52
N ASN A 295 18.78 -0.54 -15.49
CA ASN A 295 19.01 -1.41 -16.63
C ASN A 295 17.83 -1.36 -17.60
N ILE A 296 16.62 -1.19 -17.08
CA ILE A 296 15.39 -1.22 -17.87
C ILE A 296 14.47 -0.10 -17.40
N LEU A 297 13.88 0.64 -18.35
CA LEU A 297 12.87 1.66 -18.09
C LEU A 297 11.52 1.25 -18.68
N VAL A 298 10.52 1.08 -17.84
CA VAL A 298 9.14 0.78 -18.23
C VAL A 298 8.33 2.08 -18.22
N VAL A 299 7.95 2.57 -19.39
CA VAL A 299 7.30 3.87 -19.59
C VAL A 299 5.86 3.70 -20.04
N GLU A 300 4.97 4.59 -19.61
CA GLU A 300 3.54 4.47 -19.94
C GLU A 300 3.26 4.63 -21.43
N ASN A 301 3.64 5.76 -22.01
CA ASN A 301 3.13 6.23 -23.29
C ASN A 301 4.18 7.11 -24.00
N PRO A 302 3.96 7.52 -25.27
CA PRO A 302 4.93 8.31 -26.02
C PRO A 302 5.40 9.60 -25.33
N GLN A 303 4.54 10.25 -24.53
CA GLN A 303 4.91 11.44 -23.76
C GLN A 303 5.97 11.13 -22.68
N GLN A 304 5.86 9.98 -22.00
CA GLN A 304 6.86 9.57 -21.01
C GLN A 304 8.12 9.00 -21.68
N LEU A 305 7.96 8.25 -22.78
CA LEU A 305 9.06 7.77 -23.60
C LEU A 305 9.94 8.94 -24.10
N ALA A 306 9.34 9.98 -24.65
CA ALA A 306 10.03 11.16 -25.18
C ALA A 306 10.94 11.85 -24.14
N LYS A 307 10.61 11.79 -22.84
CA LYS A 307 11.50 12.30 -21.78
C LYS A 307 12.75 11.47 -21.61
N ILE A 308 12.63 10.14 -21.68
CA ILE A 308 13.77 9.22 -21.55
C ILE A 308 14.67 9.33 -22.79
N LEU A 309 14.09 9.40 -23.98
CA LEU A 309 14.84 9.52 -25.23
C LEU A 309 15.72 10.79 -25.27
N GLN A 310 15.25 11.91 -24.70
CA GLN A 310 16.04 13.15 -24.58
C GLN A 310 17.31 13.02 -23.73
N VAL A 311 17.39 11.99 -22.87
CA VAL A 311 18.48 11.79 -21.91
C VAL A 311 19.13 10.41 -22.02
N GLN A 312 18.73 9.59 -22.99
CA GLN A 312 19.17 8.20 -23.15
C GLN A 312 20.70 8.08 -23.26
N ASP A 313 21.36 9.00 -23.97
CA ASP A 313 22.82 9.04 -24.13
C ASP A 313 23.58 9.29 -22.80
N GLN A 314 22.88 9.72 -21.75
CA GLN A 314 23.39 9.96 -20.39
C GLN A 314 23.07 8.82 -19.42
N LEU A 315 22.57 7.67 -19.92
CA LEU A 315 22.17 6.51 -19.11
C LEU A 315 23.00 5.28 -19.48
N PRO A 316 24.28 5.18 -19.05
CA PRO A 316 25.23 4.16 -19.53
C PRO A 316 24.86 2.73 -19.13
N HIS A 317 23.98 2.55 -18.15
CA HIS A 317 23.48 1.24 -17.72
C HIS A 317 22.20 0.80 -18.44
N LEU A 318 21.54 1.68 -19.22
CA LEU A 318 20.23 1.42 -19.80
C LEU A 318 20.32 0.48 -21.01
N LYS A 319 19.79 -0.74 -20.84
CA LYS A 319 19.77 -1.80 -21.85
C LYS A 319 18.48 -1.81 -22.67
N ALA A 320 17.35 -1.45 -22.07
CA ALA A 320 16.04 -1.52 -22.73
C ALA A 320 15.02 -0.50 -22.19
N ILE A 321 14.08 -0.10 -23.05
CA ILE A 321 12.90 0.70 -22.72
C ILE A 321 11.66 -0.08 -23.18
N VAL A 322 10.63 -0.16 -22.33
CA VAL A 322 9.36 -0.87 -22.62
C VAL A 322 8.21 0.11 -22.51
N GLN A 323 7.47 0.35 -23.60
CA GLN A 323 6.25 1.18 -23.59
C GLN A 323 4.99 0.32 -23.42
N TYR A 324 4.12 0.67 -22.47
CA TYR A 324 2.93 -0.16 -22.14
C TYR A 324 1.55 0.39 -22.52
N SER A 325 1.48 1.55 -23.15
CA SER A 325 0.26 2.18 -23.65
C SER A 325 0.54 3.01 -24.90
N GLY A 326 -0.37 3.00 -25.86
CA GLY A 326 -0.20 3.64 -27.16
C GLY A 326 0.78 2.91 -28.09
N GLU A 327 0.76 3.28 -29.37
CA GLU A 327 1.68 2.77 -30.39
C GLU A 327 3.08 3.38 -30.22
N LEU A 328 4.11 2.70 -30.73
CA LEU A 328 5.46 3.26 -30.81
C LEU A 328 5.52 4.23 -31.98
N GLU A 329 5.91 5.49 -31.72
CA GLU A 329 6.06 6.52 -32.77
C GLU A 329 7.33 6.30 -33.63
N GLU A 330 8.28 5.50 -33.14
CA GLU A 330 9.51 5.13 -33.84
C GLU A 330 10.01 3.74 -33.39
N GLU A 331 10.69 3.02 -34.28
CA GLU A 331 11.37 1.76 -33.95
C GLU A 331 12.82 2.03 -33.49
N ARG A 332 13.26 1.38 -32.40
CA ARG A 332 14.66 1.39 -31.94
C ARG A 332 15.09 0.01 -31.46
N PRO A 333 16.38 -0.38 -31.60
CA PRO A 333 16.87 -1.71 -31.18
C PRO A 333 16.70 -2.04 -29.69
N ASN A 334 16.53 -1.02 -28.85
CA ASN A 334 16.34 -1.17 -27.41
C ASN A 334 14.95 -0.72 -26.91
N LEU A 335 13.98 -0.55 -27.82
CA LEU A 335 12.62 -0.11 -27.51
C LEU A 335 11.61 -1.22 -27.86
N TYR A 336 10.78 -1.58 -26.90
CA TYR A 336 9.84 -2.70 -27.01
C TYR A 336 8.42 -2.25 -26.65
N THR A 337 7.41 -2.84 -27.28
CA THR A 337 6.05 -2.75 -26.72
C THR A 337 5.94 -3.67 -25.50
N TRP A 338 4.95 -3.41 -24.64
CA TRP A 338 4.63 -4.32 -23.53
C TRP A 338 4.26 -5.73 -24.00
N LYS A 339 3.66 -5.87 -25.19
CA LYS A 339 3.35 -7.18 -25.75
C LYS A 339 4.64 -7.93 -26.06
N ASP A 340 5.53 -7.32 -26.84
CA ASP A 340 6.80 -7.96 -27.24
C ASP A 340 7.68 -8.26 -26.02
N PHE A 341 7.71 -7.36 -25.04
CA PHE A 341 8.38 -7.57 -23.75
C PHE A 341 7.90 -8.81 -23.00
N MET A 342 6.58 -9.05 -22.97
CA MET A 342 6.00 -10.23 -22.29
C MET A 342 6.26 -11.52 -23.08
N GLU A 343 6.32 -11.45 -24.42
CA GLU A 343 6.62 -12.58 -25.31
C GLU A 343 8.14 -12.93 -25.32
N LEU A 344 9.05 -11.96 -25.15
CA LEU A 344 10.50 -12.18 -25.03
C LEU A 344 10.86 -13.16 -23.90
N GLY A 345 10.06 -13.23 -22.84
CA GLY A 345 10.30 -14.13 -21.71
C GLY A 345 10.03 -15.61 -21.98
N GLU A 346 9.37 -15.99 -23.09
CA GLU A 346 8.92 -17.37 -23.32
C GLU A 346 10.08 -18.39 -23.41
N GLU A 347 11.25 -17.97 -23.92
CA GLU A 347 12.44 -18.81 -24.03
C GLU A 347 13.18 -19.02 -22.69
N VAL A 348 12.86 -18.26 -21.65
CA VAL A 348 13.57 -18.33 -20.35
C VAL A 348 12.96 -19.43 -19.47
N PRO A 349 13.74 -20.40 -18.96
CA PRO A 349 13.26 -21.41 -18.04
C PRO A 349 12.68 -20.82 -16.75
N ASP A 350 11.65 -21.45 -16.19
CA ASP A 350 11.12 -21.05 -14.88
C ASP A 350 12.14 -21.25 -13.75
N SER A 351 13.00 -22.28 -13.85
CA SER A 351 14.09 -22.56 -12.93
C SER A 351 15.04 -21.38 -12.69
N ASP A 352 15.25 -20.55 -13.70
CA ASP A 352 16.20 -19.44 -13.65
C ASP A 352 15.62 -18.30 -12.79
N VAL A 353 14.31 -18.05 -12.92
CA VAL A 353 13.57 -17.15 -12.04
C VAL A 353 13.52 -17.74 -10.63
N ASP A 354 13.20 -19.03 -10.47
CA ASP A 354 13.08 -19.66 -9.15
C ASP A 354 14.39 -19.64 -8.36
N ALA A 355 15.53 -19.88 -9.02
CA ALA A 355 16.86 -19.75 -8.41
C ALA A 355 17.14 -18.32 -7.90
N ILE A 356 16.73 -17.29 -8.66
CA ILE A 356 16.87 -15.89 -8.23
C ILE A 356 15.95 -15.60 -7.04
N ILE A 357 14.68 -16.02 -7.08
CA ILE A 357 13.72 -15.86 -5.99
C ILE A 357 14.26 -16.49 -4.70
N ALA A 358 14.75 -17.74 -4.76
CA ALA A 358 15.33 -18.46 -3.62
C ALA A 358 16.60 -17.79 -3.06
N SER A 359 17.34 -17.04 -3.90
CA SER A 359 18.54 -16.30 -3.45
C SER A 359 18.23 -15.05 -2.61
N ARG A 360 17.04 -14.44 -2.76
CA ARG A 360 16.70 -13.15 -2.12
C ARG A 360 16.54 -13.28 -0.61
N LYS A 361 17.12 -12.36 0.18
CA LYS A 361 17.02 -12.36 1.64
C LYS A 361 16.14 -11.22 2.14
N ALA A 362 15.42 -11.44 3.24
CA ALA A 362 14.44 -10.48 3.75
C ALA A 362 15.06 -9.10 4.10
N ASN A 363 16.33 -9.10 4.54
CA ASN A 363 17.07 -7.89 4.92
C ASN A 363 17.88 -7.22 3.79
N GLN A 364 17.62 -7.57 2.53
CA GLN A 364 18.19 -6.92 1.34
C GLN A 364 17.17 -5.99 0.67
N CYS A 365 17.66 -4.98 -0.07
CA CYS A 365 16.84 -3.99 -0.75
C CYS A 365 16.00 -4.62 -1.89
N CYS A 366 14.76 -4.18 -2.03
CA CYS A 366 13.89 -4.54 -3.15
C CYS A 366 13.15 -3.36 -3.80
N LEU A 367 13.02 -2.23 -3.10
CA LEU A 367 12.24 -1.06 -3.54
C LEU A 367 13.02 0.23 -3.24
N LEU A 368 13.10 1.12 -4.23
CA LEU A 368 13.63 2.47 -4.10
C LEU A 368 12.52 3.51 -4.21
N ILE A 369 12.39 4.36 -3.19
CA ILE A 369 11.45 5.50 -3.19
C ILE A 369 12.25 6.80 -3.24
N TYR A 370 12.12 7.56 -4.33
CA TYR A 370 12.81 8.85 -4.45
C TYR A 370 12.01 9.98 -3.78
N THR A 371 12.58 10.59 -2.74
CA THR A 371 11.96 11.70 -2.02
C THR A 371 12.55 13.04 -2.47
N SER A 372 11.69 13.97 -2.88
CA SER A 372 12.10 15.37 -3.14
C SER A 372 12.17 16.11 -1.80
N GLY A 373 13.37 16.17 -1.21
CA GLY A 373 13.64 16.98 -0.02
C GLY A 373 13.48 18.49 -0.27
N THR A 374 13.49 19.29 0.79
CA THR A 374 13.28 20.75 0.69
C THR A 374 14.45 21.51 0.06
N THR A 375 15.64 20.91 -0.12
CA THR A 375 16.88 21.68 -0.42
C THR A 375 17.86 21.04 -1.44
N GLY A 376 17.50 19.97 -2.16
CA GLY A 376 18.47 19.31 -3.05
C GLY A 376 17.91 18.32 -4.07
N GLN A 377 18.80 17.54 -4.69
CA GLN A 377 18.45 16.42 -5.56
C GLN A 377 17.63 15.35 -4.79
N PRO A 378 16.74 14.59 -5.46
CA PRO A 378 15.95 13.55 -4.79
C PRO A 378 16.83 12.49 -4.12
N LYS A 379 16.47 12.06 -2.89
CA LYS A 379 17.19 10.99 -2.19
C LYS A 379 16.52 9.65 -2.45
N GLY A 380 17.28 8.62 -2.84
CA GLY A 380 16.77 7.27 -3.05
C GLY A 380 16.66 6.50 -1.73
N VAL A 381 15.48 6.45 -1.12
CA VAL A 381 15.21 5.68 0.11
C VAL A 381 15.23 4.19 -0.21
N MET A 382 16.16 3.46 0.41
CA MET A 382 16.29 2.01 0.22
C MET A 382 15.42 1.24 1.20
N LEU A 383 14.45 0.49 0.68
CA LEU A 383 13.56 -0.36 1.46
C LEU A 383 13.85 -1.83 1.23
N SER A 384 14.09 -2.55 2.32
CA SER A 384 14.28 -4.01 2.33
C SER A 384 12.98 -4.75 2.11
N HIS A 385 13.04 -6.04 1.77
CA HIS A 385 11.82 -6.84 1.73
C HIS A 385 11.13 -6.90 3.11
N ASP A 386 11.87 -6.94 4.21
CA ASP A 386 11.32 -6.97 5.58
C ASP A 386 10.62 -5.66 5.94
N ASN A 387 11.22 -4.52 5.57
CA ASN A 387 10.58 -3.20 5.71
C ASN A 387 9.16 -3.22 5.11
N ILE A 388 8.99 -3.86 3.95
CA ILE A 388 7.70 -3.91 3.24
C ILE A 388 6.75 -4.95 3.84
N THR A 389 7.22 -6.18 4.10
CA THR A 389 6.36 -7.27 4.57
C THR A 389 5.93 -7.10 6.03
N TRP A 390 6.83 -6.63 6.91
CA TRP A 390 6.52 -6.38 8.31
C TRP A 390 5.52 -5.22 8.45
N THR A 391 5.79 -4.09 7.79
CA THR A 391 4.91 -2.91 7.82
C THR A 391 3.51 -3.24 7.30
N SER A 392 3.40 -4.02 6.21
CA SER A 392 2.10 -4.46 5.68
C SER A 392 1.31 -5.29 6.70
N LYS A 393 1.97 -6.21 7.42
CA LYS A 393 1.35 -7.01 8.49
C LYS A 393 0.94 -6.17 9.70
N ALA A 394 1.81 -5.24 10.15
CA ALA A 394 1.54 -4.35 11.27
C ALA A 394 0.33 -3.43 10.99
N ILE A 395 0.29 -2.80 9.81
CA ILE A 395 -0.86 -2.01 9.35
C ILE A 395 -2.14 -2.86 9.34
N GLY A 396 -2.08 -4.06 8.77
CA GLY A 396 -3.22 -4.97 8.70
C GLY A 396 -3.78 -5.36 10.06
N LYS A 397 -2.90 -5.59 11.04
CA LYS A 397 -3.27 -5.86 12.44
C LYS A 397 -3.92 -4.63 13.08
N ARG A 398 -3.27 -3.46 13.00
CA ARG A 398 -3.75 -2.19 13.56
C ARG A 398 -5.09 -1.76 12.95
N MET A 399 -5.29 -1.91 11.65
CA MET A 399 -6.56 -1.63 10.96
C MET A 399 -7.62 -2.74 11.15
N ARG A 400 -7.27 -3.88 11.76
CA ARG A 400 -8.12 -5.08 11.87
C ARG A 400 -8.65 -5.56 10.50
N LEU A 401 -7.81 -5.46 9.46
CA LEU A 401 -8.20 -5.82 8.09
C LEU A 401 -8.61 -7.29 8.01
N ASN A 402 -9.87 -7.50 7.67
CA ASN A 402 -10.43 -8.83 7.42
C ASN A 402 -10.17 -9.26 5.97
N LYS A 403 -10.70 -10.42 5.60
CA LYS A 403 -10.81 -10.80 4.19
C LYS A 403 -11.77 -9.81 3.52
N ASP A 404 -11.43 -9.36 2.31
CA ASP A 404 -12.21 -8.42 1.47
C ASP A 404 -11.82 -6.94 1.61
N VAL A 405 -10.51 -6.68 1.79
CA VAL A 405 -9.88 -5.38 1.50
C VAL A 405 -10.10 -5.02 0.03
N LEU A 406 -10.64 -3.84 -0.24
CA LEU A 406 -10.94 -3.32 -1.57
C LEU A 406 -10.57 -1.84 -1.62
N THR A 407 -9.63 -1.48 -2.50
CA THR A 407 -9.05 -0.13 -2.60
C THR A 407 -9.21 0.46 -4.00
N VAL A 408 -9.19 1.80 -4.10
CA VAL A 408 -9.13 2.53 -5.37
C VAL A 408 -7.75 3.18 -5.50
N SER A 409 -7.00 2.78 -6.52
CA SER A 409 -5.64 3.25 -6.81
C SER A 409 -5.70 4.49 -7.70
N TYR A 410 -5.24 5.63 -7.16
CA TYR A 410 -5.17 6.92 -7.86
C TYR A 410 -4.01 7.83 -7.36
N LEU A 411 -3.37 7.50 -6.24
CA LEU A 411 -2.21 8.21 -5.71
C LEU A 411 -0.93 7.69 -6.41
N PRO A 412 0.04 8.53 -6.78
CA PRO A 412 1.19 8.09 -7.57
C PRO A 412 1.94 6.90 -6.95
N LEU A 413 2.05 5.78 -7.68
CA LEU A 413 2.75 4.57 -7.23
C LEU A 413 4.27 4.75 -7.03
N SER A 414 4.83 5.91 -7.37
CA SER A 414 6.18 6.34 -7.00
C SER A 414 6.29 6.81 -5.54
N HIS A 415 5.17 6.92 -4.82
CA HIS A 415 5.10 7.33 -3.40
C HIS A 415 4.79 6.13 -2.50
N ILE A 416 5.46 6.07 -1.33
CA ILE A 416 5.35 4.93 -0.40
C ILE A 416 3.92 4.64 0.06
N ALA A 417 3.08 5.66 0.24
CA ALA A 417 1.69 5.47 0.66
C ALA A 417 0.85 4.67 -0.35
N ALA A 418 1.07 4.93 -1.65
CA ALA A 418 0.40 4.19 -2.72
C ALA A 418 0.99 2.78 -2.87
N GLN A 419 2.31 2.63 -2.76
CA GLN A 419 2.98 1.32 -2.70
C GLN A 419 2.39 0.43 -1.60
N MET A 420 2.31 0.94 -0.36
CA MET A 420 1.72 0.22 0.77
C MET A 420 0.26 -0.16 0.49
N LEU A 421 -0.59 0.80 0.10
CA LEU A 421 -2.03 0.56 -0.05
C LEU A 421 -2.39 -0.30 -1.26
N ASP A 422 -1.83 0.00 -2.42
CA ASP A 422 -2.25 -0.52 -3.72
C ASP A 422 -1.53 -1.82 -4.11
N ILE A 423 -0.39 -2.13 -3.46
CA ILE A 423 0.41 -3.32 -3.74
C ILE A 423 0.55 -4.18 -2.48
N TRP A 424 1.20 -3.67 -1.44
CA TRP A 424 1.77 -4.54 -0.41
C TRP A 424 0.76 -4.99 0.66
N ILE A 425 -0.11 -4.10 1.14
CA ILE A 425 -1.25 -4.43 2.00
C ILE A 425 -2.27 -5.28 1.23
N ALA A 426 -2.57 -4.90 -0.02
CA ALA A 426 -3.47 -5.66 -0.89
C ALA A 426 -2.98 -7.12 -1.00
N ILE A 427 -1.72 -7.35 -1.36
CA ILE A 427 -1.11 -8.69 -1.38
C ILE A 427 -1.19 -9.35 0.01
N CYS A 428 -0.67 -8.72 1.07
CA CYS A 428 -0.62 -9.29 2.42
C CYS A 428 -1.99 -9.82 2.92
N HIS A 429 -3.10 -9.18 2.53
CA HIS A 429 -4.45 -9.54 2.99
C HIS A 429 -5.33 -10.26 1.95
N GLY A 430 -4.87 -10.46 0.71
CA GLY A 430 -5.68 -11.03 -0.37
C GLY A 430 -6.82 -10.08 -0.80
N GLY A 431 -6.52 -8.79 -0.87
CA GLY A 431 -7.42 -7.71 -1.27
C GLY A 431 -7.44 -7.45 -2.78
N ALA A 432 -8.28 -6.51 -3.21
CA ALA A 432 -8.41 -6.12 -4.60
C ALA A 432 -8.17 -4.62 -4.81
N THR A 433 -7.38 -4.26 -5.81
CA THR A 433 -7.05 -2.86 -6.15
C THR A 433 -7.67 -2.46 -7.49
N TYR A 434 -8.54 -1.45 -7.48
CA TYR A 434 -9.21 -0.97 -8.69
C TYR A 434 -8.55 0.33 -9.17
N PHE A 435 -8.04 0.35 -10.39
CA PHE A 435 -7.37 1.51 -10.96
C PHE A 435 -8.39 2.58 -11.38
N ALA A 436 -8.29 3.77 -10.78
CA ALA A 436 -9.05 4.92 -11.22
C ALA A 436 -8.60 5.38 -12.62
N GLN A 437 -9.46 6.14 -13.30
CA GLN A 437 -9.11 6.72 -14.59
C GLN A 437 -8.09 7.87 -14.43
N PRO A 438 -7.25 8.19 -15.43
CA PRO A 438 -6.23 9.24 -15.31
C PRO A 438 -6.76 10.64 -14.95
N ASP A 439 -8.05 10.89 -15.17
CA ASP A 439 -8.75 12.13 -14.82
C ASP A 439 -9.35 12.13 -13.39
N ALA A 440 -9.02 11.13 -12.55
CA ALA A 440 -9.54 10.98 -11.18
C ALA A 440 -9.50 12.28 -10.38
N LEU A 441 -8.32 12.91 -10.31
CA LEU A 441 -8.10 14.17 -9.60
C LEU A 441 -8.75 15.39 -10.29
N LYS A 442 -8.99 15.30 -11.61
CA LYS A 442 -9.70 16.33 -12.39
C LYS A 442 -11.19 16.32 -12.08
N GLY A 443 -11.79 15.15 -11.84
CA GLY A 443 -13.12 15.06 -11.25
C GLY A 443 -13.79 13.70 -11.17
N SER A 444 -13.28 12.68 -11.85
CA SER A 444 -13.92 11.36 -11.99
C SER A 444 -13.74 10.42 -10.78
N LEU A 445 -12.90 10.78 -9.79
CA LEU A 445 -12.65 9.94 -8.61
C LEU A 445 -13.93 9.49 -7.91
N VAL A 446 -14.90 10.40 -7.69
CA VAL A 446 -16.17 10.04 -7.01
C VAL A 446 -17.00 9.05 -7.84
N SER A 447 -16.97 9.13 -9.18
CA SER A 447 -17.62 8.13 -10.05
C SER A 447 -16.92 6.78 -9.94
N THR A 448 -15.58 6.75 -9.83
CA THR A 448 -14.84 5.50 -9.57
C THR A 448 -15.21 4.92 -8.20
N LEU A 449 -15.28 5.75 -7.15
CA LEU A 449 -15.69 5.32 -5.81
C LEU A 449 -17.11 4.76 -5.80
N GLN A 450 -18.06 5.40 -6.50
CA GLN A 450 -19.45 4.93 -6.62
C GLN A 450 -19.56 3.57 -7.34
N GLU A 451 -18.71 3.30 -8.33
CA GLU A 451 -18.70 2.02 -9.04
C GLU A 451 -18.01 0.90 -8.26
N VAL A 452 -16.92 1.21 -7.55
CA VAL A 452 -16.08 0.21 -6.86
C VAL A 452 -16.58 -0.06 -5.44
N GLN A 453 -17.16 0.94 -4.77
CA GLN A 453 -17.55 0.90 -3.35
C GLN A 453 -16.45 0.33 -2.43
N PRO A 454 -15.25 0.95 -2.38
CA PRO A 454 -14.10 0.42 -1.64
C PRO A 454 -14.39 0.26 -0.14
N THR A 455 -13.80 -0.78 0.44
CA THR A 455 -13.83 -1.01 1.90
C THR A 455 -12.76 -0.17 2.63
N LEU A 456 -11.69 0.21 1.93
CA LEU A 456 -10.57 0.99 2.44
C LEU A 456 -10.24 2.14 1.47
N PHE A 457 -10.30 3.38 1.92
CA PHE A 457 -10.03 4.56 1.08
C PHE A 457 -9.08 5.55 1.76
N LEU A 458 -7.96 5.86 1.09
CA LEU A 458 -7.00 6.88 1.51
C LEU A 458 -7.18 8.15 0.67
N GLY A 459 -7.56 9.24 1.33
CA GLY A 459 -7.54 10.59 0.77
C GLY A 459 -6.38 11.39 1.35
N VAL A 460 -5.54 12.01 0.53
CA VAL A 460 -4.68 13.10 1.03
C VAL A 460 -5.55 14.32 1.41
N PRO A 461 -5.13 15.23 2.31
CA PRO A 461 -5.98 16.30 2.83
C PRO A 461 -6.74 17.08 1.74
N ARG A 462 -6.05 17.45 0.65
CA ARG A 462 -6.66 18.19 -0.47
C ARG A 462 -7.77 17.43 -1.20
N VAL A 463 -7.79 16.10 -1.17
CA VAL A 463 -8.89 15.27 -1.70
C VAL A 463 -10.11 15.37 -0.78
N TRP A 464 -9.91 15.25 0.54
CA TRP A 464 -10.97 15.43 1.53
C TRP A 464 -11.55 16.85 1.50
N GLU A 465 -10.70 17.88 1.44
CA GLU A 465 -11.11 19.28 1.25
C GLU A 465 -11.95 19.46 -0.04
N LYS A 466 -11.52 18.92 -1.19
CA LYS A 466 -12.25 19.04 -2.46
C LYS A 466 -13.59 18.31 -2.44
N ILE A 467 -13.70 17.20 -1.70
CA ILE A 467 -14.98 16.52 -1.44
C ILE A 467 -15.86 17.40 -0.55
N GLN A 468 -15.29 17.96 0.54
CA GLN A 468 -15.99 18.87 1.46
C GLN A 468 -16.54 20.12 0.75
N GLU A 469 -15.73 20.76 -0.10
CA GLU A 469 -16.09 21.92 -0.93
C GLU A 469 -17.29 21.57 -1.84
N ARG A 470 -17.21 20.47 -2.61
CA ARG A 470 -18.33 20.01 -3.47
C ARG A 470 -19.60 19.67 -2.68
N MET A 471 -19.48 19.13 -1.47
CA MET A 471 -20.62 18.83 -0.61
C MET A 471 -21.25 20.10 -0.04
N LYS A 472 -20.45 21.07 0.42
CA LYS A 472 -20.90 22.41 0.84
C LYS A 472 -21.61 23.13 -0.33
N GLU A 473 -21.09 23.03 -1.56
CA GLU A 473 -21.73 23.56 -2.77
C GLU A 473 -23.08 22.87 -3.07
N ALA A 474 -23.15 21.55 -3.01
CA ALA A 474 -24.39 20.79 -3.22
C ALA A 474 -25.45 21.08 -2.14
N GLU A 475 -25.05 21.28 -0.89
CA GLU A 475 -25.93 21.70 0.21
C GLU A 475 -26.46 23.12 0.00
N SER A 476 -25.65 24.07 -0.48
CA SER A 476 -26.10 25.45 -0.74
C SER A 476 -27.25 25.55 -1.74
N LYS A 477 -27.36 24.57 -2.64
CA LYS A 477 -28.41 24.44 -3.67
C LYS A 477 -29.62 23.64 -3.17
N ALA A 478 -29.59 23.11 -1.95
CA ALA A 478 -30.66 22.29 -1.39
C ALA A 478 -31.82 23.13 -0.83
N SER A 479 -33.02 22.56 -0.81
CA SER A 479 -34.20 23.22 -0.24
C SER A 479 -34.05 23.44 1.27
N PHE A 480 -34.68 24.49 1.80
CA PHE A 480 -34.64 24.87 3.23
C PHE A 480 -34.96 23.72 4.20
N ILE A 481 -35.88 22.82 3.83
CA ILE A 481 -36.23 21.64 4.63
C ILE A 481 -35.06 20.63 4.66
N LYS A 482 -34.42 20.35 3.51
CA LYS A 482 -33.24 19.49 3.43
C LYS A 482 -32.06 20.08 4.21
N LEU A 483 -31.85 21.39 4.12
CA LEU A 483 -30.83 22.10 4.92
C LEU A 483 -31.05 21.91 6.42
N LYS A 484 -32.27 22.14 6.93
CA LYS A 484 -32.57 21.91 8.36
C LYS A 484 -32.32 20.47 8.81
N ILE A 485 -32.67 19.48 7.99
CA ILE A 485 -32.41 18.07 8.28
C ILE A 485 -30.91 17.78 8.28
N SER A 486 -30.15 18.30 7.30
CA SER A 486 -28.68 18.18 7.23
C SER A 486 -28.01 18.78 8.47
N THR A 487 -28.33 20.03 8.82
CA THR A 487 -27.75 20.71 9.99
C THR A 487 -28.04 19.98 11.30
N TRP A 488 -29.27 19.50 11.50
CA TRP A 488 -29.62 18.68 12.66
C TRP A 488 -28.84 17.37 12.70
N ALA A 489 -28.78 16.63 11.58
CA ALA A 489 -28.05 15.38 11.48
C ALA A 489 -26.55 15.57 11.76
N LYS A 490 -25.94 16.62 11.22
CA LYS A 490 -24.53 16.97 11.47
C LYS A 490 -24.26 17.25 12.96
N GLY A 491 -25.15 17.95 13.65
CA GLY A 491 -25.04 18.15 15.10
C GLY A 491 -25.01 16.82 15.87
N VAL A 492 -25.98 15.94 15.58
CA VAL A 492 -26.09 14.60 16.17
C VAL A 492 -24.88 13.71 15.84
N GLY A 493 -24.37 13.79 14.61
CA GLY A 493 -23.19 13.04 14.17
C GLY A 493 -21.90 13.51 14.83
N LEU A 494 -21.73 14.83 14.99
CA LEU A 494 -20.55 15.42 15.64
C LEU A 494 -20.50 15.09 17.13
N GLU A 495 -21.64 15.15 17.82
CA GLU A 495 -21.77 14.72 19.21
C GLU A 495 -21.45 13.21 19.36
N ALA A 496 -22.00 12.36 18.49
CA ALA A 496 -21.68 10.92 18.47
C ALA A 496 -20.21 10.62 18.14
N GLY A 497 -19.56 11.49 17.37
CA GLY A 497 -18.14 11.41 17.06
C GLY A 497 -17.26 11.81 18.25
N LYS A 498 -17.60 12.91 18.92
CA LYS A 498 -16.90 13.41 20.11
C LYS A 498 -17.06 12.47 21.32
N ASN A 499 -18.21 11.80 21.46
CA ASN A 499 -18.37 10.71 22.42
C ASN A 499 -17.34 9.60 22.15
N ARG A 500 -17.26 9.11 20.90
CA ARG A 500 -16.31 8.06 20.50
C ARG A 500 -14.84 8.43 20.72
N MET A 501 -14.45 9.66 20.39
CA MET A 501 -13.08 10.17 20.66
C MET A 501 -12.70 10.13 22.14
N ASN A 502 -13.68 10.33 23.03
CA ASN A 502 -13.51 10.29 24.48
C ASN A 502 -13.73 8.87 25.07
N GLY A 503 -13.72 7.82 24.24
CA GLY A 503 -13.96 6.44 24.67
C GLY A 503 -15.41 6.13 25.06
N ASN A 504 -16.35 7.06 24.87
CA ASN A 504 -17.77 6.83 25.16
C ASN A 504 -18.49 6.26 23.92
N THR A 505 -19.24 5.18 24.12
CA THR A 505 -20.04 4.52 23.07
C THR A 505 -21.49 5.02 23.00
N ASP A 506 -21.89 5.95 23.88
CA ASP A 506 -23.23 6.56 23.88
C ASP A 506 -23.54 7.27 22.55
N THR A 507 -24.60 6.81 21.88
CA THR A 507 -25.15 7.49 20.69
C THR A 507 -26.22 8.50 21.08
N PRO A 508 -26.14 9.78 20.64
CA PRO A 508 -27.14 10.80 20.94
C PRO A 508 -28.54 10.44 20.41
N TRP A 509 -29.57 11.00 21.04
CA TRP A 509 -30.95 10.75 20.64
C TRP A 509 -31.21 11.17 19.19
N GLY A 510 -31.72 10.23 18.39
CA GLY A 510 -31.97 10.43 16.97
C GLY A 510 -30.81 10.05 16.03
N PHE A 511 -29.67 9.55 16.54
CA PHE A 511 -28.55 9.11 15.70
C PHE A 511 -28.96 8.09 14.62
N MET A 512 -29.78 7.08 14.96
CA MET A 512 -30.28 6.11 13.96
C MET A 512 -31.14 6.77 12.86
N LEU A 513 -31.86 7.84 13.19
CA LEU A 513 -32.66 8.59 12.23
C LEU A 513 -31.78 9.50 11.36
N ALA A 514 -30.74 10.11 11.92
CA ALA A 514 -29.72 10.86 11.17
C ALA A 514 -28.94 9.95 10.20
N ASP A 515 -28.60 8.73 10.62
CA ASP A 515 -27.91 7.74 9.79
C ASP A 515 -28.76 7.31 8.59
N ALA A 516 -30.01 6.91 8.82
CA ALA A 516 -30.94 6.51 7.77
C ALA A 516 -31.40 7.68 6.85
N LEU A 517 -31.50 8.91 7.37
CA LEU A 517 -31.95 10.06 6.58
C LEU A 517 -30.81 10.74 5.81
N VAL A 518 -29.60 10.81 6.39
CA VAL A 518 -28.49 11.62 5.88
C VAL A 518 -27.23 10.79 5.70
N PHE A 519 -26.66 10.18 6.74
CA PHE A 519 -25.30 9.63 6.66
C PHE A 519 -25.17 8.50 5.63
N GLN A 520 -26.09 7.53 5.60
CA GLN A 520 -26.07 6.45 4.61
C GLN A 520 -26.21 6.98 3.17
N ARG A 521 -27.04 8.02 2.97
CA ARG A 521 -27.20 8.65 1.65
C ARG A 521 -25.97 9.42 1.20
N VAL A 522 -25.30 10.11 2.13
CA VAL A 522 -24.04 10.81 1.88
C VAL A 522 -22.93 9.82 1.55
N LYS A 523 -22.79 8.75 2.34
CA LYS A 523 -21.82 7.67 2.09
C LYS A 523 -22.04 7.02 0.72
N ALA A 524 -23.28 6.62 0.39
CA ALA A 524 -23.59 6.04 -0.91
C ALA A 524 -23.34 7.03 -2.07
N ALA A 525 -23.67 8.32 -1.89
CA ALA A 525 -23.37 9.35 -2.89
C ALA A 525 -21.86 9.60 -3.10
N LEU A 526 -21.02 9.25 -2.13
CA LEU A 526 -19.56 9.29 -2.26
C LEU A 526 -18.94 7.95 -2.69
N GLY A 527 -19.71 6.86 -2.72
CA GLY A 527 -19.20 5.49 -2.89
C GLY A 527 -18.48 4.93 -1.65
N LEU A 528 -18.76 5.48 -0.46
CA LEU A 528 -18.14 5.14 0.82
C LEU A 528 -19.10 4.44 1.80
N ASP A 529 -20.21 3.89 1.31
CA ASP A 529 -21.19 3.14 2.11
C ASP A 529 -20.71 1.76 2.55
N HIS A 530 -19.82 1.15 1.77
CA HIS A 530 -19.09 -0.07 2.15
C HIS A 530 -17.72 0.23 2.81
N CYS A 531 -17.31 1.50 2.87
CA CYS A 531 -16.01 1.91 3.41
C CYS A 531 -15.99 1.77 4.94
N THR A 532 -15.20 0.84 5.46
CA THR A 532 -15.00 0.64 6.90
C THR A 532 -13.92 1.57 7.47
N LEU A 533 -12.97 1.99 6.62
CA LEU A 533 -11.82 2.82 7.00
C LEU A 533 -11.57 3.92 5.97
N SER A 534 -11.87 5.16 6.35
CA SER A 534 -11.49 6.38 5.63
C SER A 534 -10.21 6.94 6.24
N LEU A 535 -9.14 7.02 5.47
CA LEU A 535 -7.80 7.39 5.93
C LEU A 535 -7.37 8.76 5.40
N THR A 536 -6.54 9.46 6.16
CA THR A 536 -5.83 10.68 5.73
C THR A 536 -4.38 10.67 6.20
N GLY A 537 -3.50 11.38 5.50
CA GLY A 537 -2.07 11.45 5.83
C GLY A 537 -1.22 12.08 4.74
N ALA A 538 0.09 11.90 4.86
CA ALA A 538 1.15 12.52 4.04
C ALA A 538 1.28 14.05 4.16
N ALA A 539 0.25 14.77 4.62
CA ALA A 539 0.31 16.19 4.99
C ALA A 539 -0.72 16.48 6.12
N PRO A 540 -0.57 17.56 6.90
CA PRO A 540 -1.55 17.97 7.89
C PRO A 540 -2.92 18.26 7.27
N ILE A 541 -4.00 17.98 8.01
CA ILE A 541 -5.38 18.23 7.64
C ILE A 541 -6.03 19.21 8.64
N THR A 542 -6.95 20.06 8.18
CA THR A 542 -7.59 21.05 9.07
C THR A 542 -8.64 20.42 9.98
N ASN A 543 -8.79 20.97 11.18
CA ASN A 543 -9.80 20.53 12.14
C ASN A 543 -11.23 20.70 11.60
N ASP A 544 -11.53 21.75 10.81
CA ASP A 544 -12.85 21.89 10.13
C ASP A 544 -13.12 20.70 9.20
N THR A 545 -12.11 20.23 8.47
CA THR A 545 -12.27 19.07 7.57
C THR A 545 -12.54 17.81 8.38
N MET A 546 -11.75 17.55 9.43
CA MET A 546 -11.91 16.39 10.31
C MET A 546 -13.28 16.39 11.01
N GLU A 547 -13.67 17.50 11.63
CA GLU A 547 -14.97 17.64 12.30
C GLU A 547 -16.15 17.57 11.31
N PHE A 548 -16.00 18.10 10.08
CA PHE A 548 -17.05 18.00 9.06
C PHE A 548 -17.35 16.54 8.68
N PHE A 549 -16.33 15.75 8.36
CA PHE A 549 -16.55 14.34 7.99
C PHE A 549 -16.99 13.50 9.21
N LEU A 550 -16.47 13.80 10.41
CA LEU A 550 -16.94 13.23 11.66
C LEU A 550 -18.44 13.52 11.89
N SER A 551 -18.91 14.75 11.61
CA SER A 551 -20.32 15.15 11.69
C SER A 551 -21.24 14.36 10.76
N LEU A 552 -20.68 13.72 9.73
CA LEU A 552 -21.37 12.90 8.74
C LEU A 552 -21.23 11.40 9.01
N ASN A 553 -20.73 11.01 10.19
CA ASN A 553 -20.42 9.63 10.57
C ASN A 553 -19.38 8.98 9.63
N ILE A 554 -18.46 9.78 9.06
CA ILE A 554 -17.29 9.36 8.27
C ILE A 554 -16.04 9.83 9.04
N PRO A 555 -15.63 9.14 10.11
CA PRO A 555 -14.44 9.56 10.86
C PRO A 555 -13.19 9.33 9.99
N LEU A 556 -12.40 10.37 9.78
CA LEU A 556 -11.14 10.28 9.04
C LEU A 556 -10.03 9.85 10.02
N MET A 557 -9.38 8.72 9.73
CA MET A 557 -8.28 8.19 10.51
C MET A 557 -6.96 8.78 10.01
N GLU A 558 -6.28 9.53 10.85
CA GLU A 558 -4.99 10.12 10.51
C GLU A 558 -3.85 9.10 10.62
N ILE A 559 -2.91 9.20 9.68
CA ILE A 559 -1.71 8.39 9.53
C ILE A 559 -0.51 9.31 9.39
N TYR A 560 0.51 9.10 10.24
CA TYR A 560 1.77 9.83 10.20
C TYR A 560 2.97 8.89 10.04
N GLY A 561 3.98 9.38 9.32
CA GLY A 561 5.19 8.68 8.93
C GLY A 561 5.73 9.20 7.59
N MET A 562 6.80 8.58 7.11
CA MET A 562 7.62 9.05 5.99
C MET A 562 8.15 7.88 5.13
N SER A 563 8.85 8.17 4.04
CA SER A 563 9.37 7.09 3.17
C SER A 563 10.48 6.31 3.87
N GLU A 564 11.28 7.02 4.65
CA GLU A 564 12.40 6.56 5.47
C GLU A 564 11.92 5.63 6.61
N CYS A 565 10.62 5.56 6.90
CA CYS A 565 10.01 4.55 7.79
C CYS A 565 8.94 3.69 7.09
N SER A 566 9.09 3.47 5.77
CA SER A 566 8.25 2.58 4.96
C SER A 566 6.76 2.93 4.91
N GLY A 567 6.41 4.20 5.15
CA GLY A 567 5.03 4.68 5.19
C GLY A 567 4.62 5.05 6.63
N PRO A 568 3.66 4.35 7.25
CA PRO A 568 3.16 4.73 8.58
C PRO A 568 4.09 4.32 9.72
N HIS A 569 4.20 5.20 10.72
CA HIS A 569 4.75 4.94 12.04
C HIS A 569 3.67 5.02 13.13
N THR A 570 2.75 5.98 13.02
CA THR A 570 1.56 6.09 13.88
C THR A 570 0.27 6.10 13.06
N MET A 571 -0.82 5.62 13.67
CA MET A 571 -2.14 5.55 13.03
C MET A 571 -3.30 5.56 14.01
N SER A 572 -4.33 6.33 13.68
CA SER A 572 -5.64 6.33 14.35
C SER A 572 -6.48 5.08 14.02
N GLN A 573 -7.29 4.62 14.97
CA GLN A 573 -8.26 3.53 14.79
C GLN A 573 -9.71 4.05 15.00
N PRO A 574 -10.74 3.42 14.41
CA PRO A 574 -12.14 3.82 14.60
C PRO A 574 -12.62 3.86 16.06
N ASP A 575 -11.97 3.10 16.93
CA ASP A 575 -12.19 3.03 18.38
C ASP A 575 -11.06 3.66 19.22
N ALA A 576 -10.02 4.23 18.58
CA ALA A 576 -8.94 4.97 19.23
C ALA A 576 -8.39 6.07 18.30
N PHE A 577 -9.04 7.23 18.30
CA PHE A 577 -8.64 8.42 17.53
C PHE A 577 -8.92 9.70 18.31
N ARG A 578 -8.07 10.72 18.12
CA ARG A 578 -8.23 12.07 18.68
C ARG A 578 -7.95 13.11 17.59
N ILE A 579 -8.61 14.26 17.65
CA ILE A 579 -8.35 15.40 16.76
C ILE A 579 -7.64 16.46 17.62
N PRO A 580 -6.44 16.96 17.26
CA PRO A 580 -5.66 16.74 16.04
C PRO A 580 -4.49 15.75 16.23
N SER A 581 -4.76 14.52 16.71
CA SER A 581 -3.69 13.52 16.86
C SER A 581 -3.49 12.73 15.58
N CYS A 582 -2.22 12.42 15.29
CA CYS A 582 -1.83 11.50 14.23
C CYS A 582 -1.94 10.01 14.64
N GLY A 583 -2.68 9.71 15.71
CA GLY A 583 -2.88 8.37 16.26
C GLY A 583 -1.79 7.92 17.23
N MET A 584 -1.72 6.61 17.44
CA MET A 584 -0.73 5.95 18.30
C MET A 584 0.26 5.16 17.44
N GLU A 585 1.45 4.87 17.98
CA GLU A 585 2.46 4.03 17.34
C GLU A 585 1.95 2.64 16.95
N LEU A 586 2.45 2.10 15.83
CA LEU A 586 2.17 0.73 15.40
C LEU A 586 2.81 -0.28 16.35
N GLU A 587 2.18 -1.44 16.52
CA GLU A 587 2.68 -2.48 17.41
C GLU A 587 4.07 -3.00 16.96
N GLY A 588 5.10 -2.86 17.81
CA GLY A 588 6.50 -3.19 17.50
C GLY A 588 7.30 -2.05 16.84
N CYS A 589 6.71 -0.86 16.71
CA CYS A 589 7.43 0.41 16.59
C CYS A 589 7.67 0.99 18.00
N GLN A 590 8.63 1.91 18.11
CA GLN A 590 8.83 2.72 19.31
C GLN A 590 9.09 4.18 18.92
N THR A 591 8.54 5.11 19.69
CA THR A 591 8.67 6.56 19.48
C THR A 591 9.50 7.19 20.60
N ARG A 592 10.50 8.01 20.26
CA ARG A 592 11.29 8.80 21.23
C ARG A 592 11.17 10.28 20.90
N ILE A 593 10.76 11.09 21.87
CA ILE A 593 10.83 12.55 21.77
C ILE A 593 12.24 12.99 22.18
N HIS A 594 13.05 13.42 21.22
CA HIS A 594 14.43 13.83 21.42
C HIS A 594 14.50 15.32 21.79
N ARG A 595 15.22 15.63 22.88
CA ARG A 595 15.38 16.98 23.47
C ARG A 595 14.02 17.71 23.67
N PRO A 596 13.08 17.15 24.45
CA PRO A 596 11.82 17.82 24.73
C PRO A 596 12.03 19.14 25.49
N GLU A 597 11.25 20.15 25.12
CA GLU A 597 11.07 21.41 25.85
C GLU A 597 10.17 21.21 27.08
N GLU A 598 9.97 22.27 27.88
CA GLU A 598 9.15 22.22 29.12
C GLU A 598 7.70 21.80 28.87
N ASP A 599 7.16 22.02 27.66
CA ASP A 599 5.78 21.64 27.29
C ASP A 599 5.67 20.20 26.73
N GLY A 600 6.78 19.46 26.74
CA GLY A 600 6.90 18.09 26.21
C GLY A 600 7.21 18.00 24.70
N THR A 601 7.23 19.10 23.96
CA THR A 601 7.51 19.11 22.52
C THR A 601 9.00 18.92 22.24
N GLY A 602 9.34 17.97 21.37
CA GLY A 602 10.72 17.77 20.89
C GLY A 602 10.72 17.13 19.50
N GLU A 603 11.89 16.75 19.00
CA GLU A 603 11.99 16.03 17.73
C GLU A 603 11.44 14.60 17.87
N ILE A 604 10.61 14.17 16.93
CA ILE A 604 10.07 12.81 16.92
C ILE A 604 11.10 11.88 16.25
N CYS A 605 11.62 10.92 16.99
CA CYS A 605 12.53 9.89 16.49
C CYS A 605 11.82 8.53 16.46
N PHE A 606 12.04 7.75 15.39
CA PHE A 606 11.42 6.45 15.17
C PHE A 606 12.38 5.28 15.36
N TRP A 607 11.88 4.18 15.90
CA TRP A 607 12.55 2.89 15.97
C TRP A 607 11.59 1.75 15.58
N GLY A 608 12.14 0.66 15.03
CA GLY A 608 11.41 -0.55 14.62
C GLY A 608 11.73 -1.02 13.20
N ARG A 609 11.24 -2.21 12.82
CA ARG A 609 11.57 -2.90 11.55
C ARG A 609 11.15 -2.17 10.27
N HIS A 610 10.25 -1.20 10.37
CA HIS A 610 9.86 -0.31 9.27
C HIS A 610 10.91 0.77 8.89
N VAL A 611 11.94 1.03 9.73
CA VAL A 611 12.99 2.01 9.43
C VAL A 611 13.85 1.52 8.26
N PHE A 612 14.06 2.39 7.26
CA PHE A 612 14.78 2.13 6.02
C PHE A 612 16.21 1.59 6.20
N MET A 613 16.77 1.06 5.12
CA MET A 613 18.17 0.64 5.08
C MET A 613 19.13 1.83 5.03
N GLY A 614 18.70 2.98 4.49
CA GLY A 614 19.53 4.17 4.26
C GLY A 614 19.18 4.85 2.94
N TYR A 615 19.96 5.86 2.55
CA TYR A 615 19.85 6.52 1.25
C TYR A 615 20.89 5.97 0.27
N LEU A 616 20.44 5.51 -0.89
CA LEU A 616 21.28 4.93 -1.94
C LEU A 616 22.40 5.88 -2.37
N ASN A 617 23.65 5.42 -2.26
CA ASN A 617 24.87 6.18 -2.59
C ASN A 617 25.04 7.51 -1.78
N MET A 618 24.40 7.68 -0.62
CA MET A 618 24.43 8.94 0.16
C MET A 618 24.72 8.72 1.65
N GLU A 619 25.98 8.40 1.97
CA GLU A 619 26.40 8.03 3.35
C GLU A 619 26.19 9.17 4.35
N ASP A 620 26.63 10.39 4.02
CA ASP A 620 26.47 11.56 4.91
C ASP A 620 25.01 11.88 5.21
N SER A 621 24.13 11.76 4.21
CA SER A 621 22.67 11.94 4.41
C SER A 621 22.05 10.84 5.26
N THR A 622 22.63 9.63 5.24
CA THR A 622 22.16 8.50 6.06
C THR A 622 22.57 8.69 7.51
N LYS A 623 23.80 9.15 7.76
CA LYS A 623 24.29 9.55 9.10
C LYS A 623 23.67 10.84 9.64
N GLU A 624 23.15 11.72 8.79
CA GLU A 624 22.32 12.87 9.21
C GLU A 624 20.95 12.41 9.74
N ALA A 625 20.40 11.33 9.17
CA ALA A 625 19.06 10.84 9.48
C ALA A 625 19.02 9.75 10.58
N LEU A 626 20.11 8.98 10.76
CA LEU A 626 20.23 7.95 11.79
C LEU A 626 21.29 8.35 12.82
N ASP A 627 20.93 8.30 14.11
CA ASP A 627 21.90 8.50 15.19
C ASP A 627 22.80 7.26 15.43
N GLU A 628 23.75 7.38 16.36
CA GLU A 628 24.68 6.31 16.73
C GLU A 628 23.99 5.06 17.32
N GLU A 629 22.79 5.23 17.89
CA GLU A 629 21.96 4.14 18.42
C GLU A 629 21.11 3.48 17.32
N GLY A 630 20.90 4.17 16.18
CA GLY A 630 20.14 3.72 15.03
C GLY A 630 18.69 4.20 14.97
N TRP A 631 18.32 5.22 15.76
CA TRP A 631 17.03 5.92 15.68
C TRP A 631 16.96 6.82 14.45
N LEU A 632 15.82 6.79 13.76
CA LEU A 632 15.54 7.69 12.65
C LEU A 632 15.02 9.03 13.15
N HIS A 633 15.77 10.09 12.92
CA HIS A 633 15.36 11.48 13.10
C HIS A 633 14.40 11.89 11.97
N SER A 634 13.12 12.13 12.29
CA SER A 634 12.12 12.52 11.30
C SER A 634 12.32 13.95 10.77
N GLY A 635 12.99 14.81 11.55
CA GLY A 635 13.02 16.26 11.33
C GLY A 635 11.70 16.96 11.67
N ASP A 636 10.71 16.25 12.20
CA ASP A 636 9.41 16.77 12.60
C ASP A 636 9.32 16.88 14.13
N LEU A 637 8.60 17.90 14.62
CA LEU A 637 8.41 18.16 16.05
C LEU A 637 7.06 17.64 16.53
N GLY A 638 7.00 17.16 17.77
CA GLY A 638 5.76 16.71 18.38
C GLY A 638 5.90 16.24 19.82
N LYS A 639 4.80 15.70 20.35
CA LYS A 639 4.70 15.14 21.71
C LYS A 639 3.58 14.12 21.84
N HIS A 640 3.65 13.31 22.88
CA HIS A 640 2.55 12.43 23.30
C HIS A 640 1.65 13.12 24.33
N ASP A 641 0.37 12.71 24.38
CA ASP A 641 -0.47 12.91 25.57
C ASP A 641 -0.38 11.72 26.55
N GLU A 642 -1.09 11.84 27.68
CA GLU A 642 -1.09 10.85 28.77
C GLU A 642 -1.61 9.46 28.35
N ASP A 643 -2.36 9.38 27.24
CA ASP A 643 -2.92 8.13 26.70
C ASP A 643 -2.09 7.56 25.53
N GLY A 644 -0.94 8.17 25.20
CA GLY A 644 -0.02 7.69 24.16
C GLY A 644 -0.40 8.11 22.73
N PHE A 645 -1.28 9.10 22.55
CA PHE A 645 -1.54 9.68 21.23
C PHE A 645 -0.44 10.68 20.86
N LEU A 646 0.10 10.57 19.65
CA LEU A 646 1.12 11.46 19.11
C LEU A 646 0.47 12.68 18.43
N TYR A 647 1.04 13.86 18.65
CA TYR A 647 0.66 15.12 18.01
C TYR A 647 1.89 15.74 17.33
N VAL A 648 1.83 15.95 16.02
CA VAL A 648 2.86 16.68 15.26
C VAL A 648 2.59 18.18 15.38
N THR A 649 3.54 18.93 15.92
CA THR A 649 3.42 20.37 16.20
C THR A 649 4.16 21.25 15.17
N GLY A 650 5.07 20.67 14.38
CA GLY A 650 5.80 21.41 13.36
C GLY A 650 6.91 20.58 12.71
N ARG A 651 7.83 21.25 12.02
CA ARG A 651 8.96 20.62 11.32
C ARG A 651 10.20 21.49 11.44
N ILE A 652 11.32 20.92 11.86
CA ILE A 652 12.58 21.61 12.19
C ILE A 652 13.10 22.42 11.00
N LYS A 653 13.15 21.80 9.81
CA LYS A 653 13.57 22.46 8.56
C LYS A 653 12.51 23.42 7.97
N GLU A 654 11.36 23.52 8.62
CA GLU A 654 10.31 24.51 8.39
C GLU A 654 10.04 25.30 9.69
N LEU A 655 11.07 25.57 10.50
CA LEU A 655 11.03 26.64 11.49
C LEU A 655 11.59 27.92 10.84
N ILE A 656 10.87 29.03 10.99
CA ILE A 656 11.46 30.35 10.75
C ILE A 656 12.25 30.73 11.99
N ILE A 657 13.54 31.00 11.85
CA ILE A 657 14.36 31.55 12.94
C ILE A 657 14.40 33.06 12.72
N THR A 658 13.65 33.83 13.50
CA THR A 658 13.63 35.30 13.33
C THR A 658 14.99 35.92 13.64
N ALA A 659 15.20 37.18 13.25
CA ALA A 659 16.41 37.92 13.62
C ALA A 659 16.63 38.07 15.14
N GLY A 660 15.61 37.80 15.97
CA GLY A 660 15.72 37.74 17.42
C GLY A 660 16.14 36.37 17.99
N GLY A 661 16.30 35.34 17.15
CA GLY A 661 16.61 33.96 17.56
C GLY A 661 15.39 33.11 17.93
N GLU A 662 14.18 33.67 17.86
CA GLU A 662 12.92 32.94 18.14
C GLU A 662 12.60 31.95 17.02
N ASN A 663 12.34 30.69 17.40
CA ASN A 663 11.93 29.60 16.51
C ASN A 663 10.41 29.62 16.30
N ILE A 664 9.97 29.75 15.05
CA ILE A 664 8.56 29.92 14.71
C ILE A 664 8.04 28.72 13.88
N PRO A 665 7.10 27.91 14.39
CA PRO A 665 6.44 26.85 13.63
C PRO A 665 5.45 27.46 12.63
N LEU A 666 5.91 27.61 11.39
CA LEU A 666 5.19 28.35 10.36
C LEU A 666 3.88 27.69 9.91
N VAL A 667 3.81 26.35 9.91
CA VAL A 667 2.63 25.60 9.43
C VAL A 667 1.41 25.86 10.33
N LEU A 668 1.62 26.01 11.64
CA LEU A 668 0.55 26.34 12.59
C LEU A 668 -0.07 27.70 12.29
N ILE A 669 0.76 28.71 12.00
CA ILE A 669 0.31 30.07 11.70
C ILE A 669 -0.40 30.12 10.33
N GLU A 670 0.16 29.47 9.31
CA GLU A 670 -0.46 29.37 7.98
C GLU A 670 -1.84 28.69 8.02
N THR A 671 -1.94 27.60 8.79
CA THR A 671 -3.21 26.86 8.97
C THR A 671 -4.22 27.71 9.73
N ALA A 672 -3.82 28.31 10.85
CA ALA A 672 -4.69 29.20 11.63
C ALA A 672 -5.23 30.40 10.82
N VAL A 673 -4.45 30.91 9.86
CA VAL A 673 -4.87 31.97 8.95
C VAL A 673 -5.85 31.47 7.90
N LYS A 674 -5.63 30.28 7.31
CA LYS A 674 -6.59 29.66 6.38
C LYS A 674 -7.93 29.34 7.05
N ASP A 675 -7.90 28.86 8.29
CA ASP A 675 -9.10 28.57 9.08
C ASP A 675 -9.89 29.85 9.43
N GLU A 676 -9.18 30.95 9.75
CA GLU A 676 -9.79 32.23 10.12
C GLU A 676 -10.25 33.07 8.92
N LEU A 677 -9.73 32.81 7.71
CA LEU A 677 -10.01 33.56 6.47
C LEU A 677 -10.41 32.63 5.31
N PRO A 678 -11.69 32.20 5.22
CA PRO A 678 -12.14 31.21 4.24
C PRO A 678 -12.00 31.58 2.75
N ILE A 679 -11.73 32.86 2.43
CA ILE A 679 -11.44 33.34 1.06
C ILE A 679 -10.03 32.93 0.57
N ILE A 680 -9.12 32.62 1.50
CA ILE A 680 -7.73 32.29 1.22
C ILE A 680 -7.62 30.84 0.73
N SER A 681 -6.88 30.62 -0.35
CA SER A 681 -6.56 29.28 -0.87
C SER A 681 -5.26 28.77 -0.23
N ASN A 682 -4.19 29.56 -0.35
CA ASN A 682 -2.90 29.30 0.25
C ASN A 682 -2.43 30.51 1.07
N ALA A 683 -1.78 30.22 2.21
CA ALA A 683 -1.08 31.18 3.03
C ALA A 683 0.36 30.67 3.18
N MET A 684 1.35 31.53 2.94
CA MET A 684 2.76 31.23 3.13
C MET A 684 3.40 32.29 4.03
N LEU A 685 3.86 31.85 5.19
CA LEU A 685 4.57 32.67 6.15
C LEU A 685 6.02 32.88 5.68
N VAL A 686 6.50 34.10 5.86
CA VAL A 686 7.86 34.52 5.49
C VAL A 686 8.44 35.33 6.64
N GLY A 687 9.72 35.13 6.96
CA GLY A 687 10.37 35.84 8.05
C GLY A 687 11.71 35.28 8.54
N ASP A 688 12.26 34.24 7.90
CA ASP A 688 13.57 33.69 8.30
C ASP A 688 14.64 34.77 8.27
N LYS A 689 15.32 34.94 9.42
CA LYS A 689 16.34 35.96 9.70
C LYS A 689 15.86 37.40 9.50
N ARG A 690 14.54 37.64 9.52
CA ARG A 690 13.92 38.98 9.43
C ARG A 690 13.42 39.45 10.81
N LYS A 691 13.15 40.75 10.92
CA LYS A 691 12.75 41.41 12.18
C LYS A 691 11.33 41.06 12.65
N PHE A 692 10.49 40.57 11.75
CA PHE A 692 9.09 40.21 12.00
C PHE A 692 8.58 39.27 10.92
N LEU A 693 7.44 38.62 11.18
CA LEU A 693 6.78 37.74 10.24
C LEU A 693 5.88 38.52 9.27
N SER A 694 5.90 38.09 8.01
CA SER A 694 5.01 38.58 6.95
C SER A 694 4.35 37.39 6.24
N MET A 695 3.30 37.63 5.44
CA MET A 695 2.57 36.56 4.76
C MET A 695 2.33 36.85 3.26
N LEU A 696 2.55 35.84 2.42
CA LEU A 696 1.98 35.78 1.08
C LEU A 696 0.63 35.05 1.14
N LEU A 697 -0.40 35.64 0.54
CA LEU A 697 -1.75 35.09 0.49
C LEU A 697 -2.19 34.88 -0.96
N THR A 698 -2.96 33.83 -1.23
CA THR A 698 -3.66 33.65 -2.50
C THR A 698 -5.16 33.53 -2.26
N LEU A 699 -5.98 33.91 -3.24
CA LEU A 699 -7.45 33.81 -3.16
C LEU A 699 -7.94 32.54 -3.85
N LYS A 700 -9.06 31.98 -3.36
CA LYS A 700 -9.74 30.86 -4.01
C LYS A 700 -10.32 31.26 -5.37
N CYS A 701 -9.61 30.89 -6.42
CA CYS A 701 -10.01 31.05 -7.82
C CYS A 701 -10.35 29.72 -8.49
N LYS A 702 -10.99 29.79 -9.67
CA LYS A 702 -11.20 28.63 -10.52
C LYS A 702 -9.85 28.12 -11.02
N VAL A 703 -9.76 26.81 -11.26
CA VAL A 703 -8.58 26.18 -11.86
C VAL A 703 -9.01 25.53 -13.16
N ASP A 704 -8.22 25.71 -14.20
CA ASP A 704 -8.43 25.05 -15.49
C ASP A 704 -8.28 23.53 -15.33
N LEU A 705 -9.27 22.76 -15.79
CA LEU A 705 -9.30 21.31 -15.60
C LEU A 705 -8.40 20.56 -16.60
N GLU A 706 -8.04 21.18 -17.73
CA GLU A 706 -7.16 20.58 -18.72
C GLU A 706 -5.70 20.83 -18.36
N SER A 707 -5.30 22.10 -18.21
CA SER A 707 -3.92 22.48 -17.92
C SER A 707 -3.55 22.34 -16.44
N GLY A 708 -4.49 22.57 -15.51
CA GLY A 708 -4.21 22.70 -14.08
C GLY A 708 -3.76 24.10 -13.66
N GLU A 709 -3.87 25.10 -14.54
CA GLU A 709 -3.51 26.49 -14.22
C GLU A 709 -4.63 27.24 -13.45
N PRO A 710 -4.28 28.03 -12.42
CA PRO A 710 -5.20 28.96 -11.77
C PRO A 710 -5.69 30.05 -12.73
N GLN A 711 -6.99 30.29 -12.74
CA GLN A 711 -7.67 31.31 -13.54
C GLN A 711 -7.90 32.60 -12.73
N ASP A 712 -8.25 33.70 -13.40
CA ASP A 712 -8.52 34.98 -12.73
C ASP A 712 -9.90 35.05 -12.04
N ASP A 713 -10.87 34.28 -12.51
CA ASP A 713 -12.22 34.25 -11.90
C ASP A 713 -12.19 33.59 -10.51
N LEU A 714 -12.79 34.26 -9.52
CA LEU A 714 -12.97 33.72 -8.17
C LEU A 714 -13.92 32.50 -8.17
N THR A 715 -13.77 31.62 -7.17
CA THR A 715 -14.75 30.55 -6.92
C THR A 715 -16.11 31.12 -6.49
N PRO A 716 -17.24 30.44 -6.72
CA PRO A 716 -18.56 30.91 -6.28
C PRO A 716 -18.63 31.24 -4.79
N GLU A 717 -17.93 30.47 -3.95
CA GLU A 717 -17.84 30.64 -2.50
C GLU A 717 -17.06 31.91 -2.14
N ALA A 718 -15.93 32.15 -2.83
CA ALA A 718 -15.16 33.38 -2.67
C ALA A 718 -15.96 34.61 -3.12
N ILE A 719 -16.71 34.54 -4.22
CA ILE A 719 -17.60 35.62 -4.68
C ILE A 719 -18.72 35.88 -3.66
N GLN A 720 -19.34 34.83 -3.12
CA GLN A 720 -20.36 34.96 -2.08
C GLN A 720 -19.79 35.62 -0.81
N LEU A 721 -18.57 35.27 -0.41
CA LEU A 721 -17.90 35.88 0.73
C LEU A 721 -17.49 37.33 0.45
N CYS A 722 -17.04 37.66 -0.76
CA CYS A 722 -16.82 39.05 -1.19
C CYS A 722 -18.10 39.88 -1.01
N GLN A 723 -19.24 39.38 -1.50
CA GLN A 723 -20.54 40.04 -1.37
C GLN A 723 -20.98 40.22 0.09
N GLN A 724 -20.77 39.21 0.95
CA GLN A 724 -21.07 39.30 2.39
C GLN A 724 -20.20 40.35 3.10
N LEU A 725 -18.96 40.55 2.65
CA LEU A 725 -18.05 41.57 3.16
C LEU A 725 -18.34 42.98 2.59
N GLY A 726 -19.16 43.08 1.54
CA GLY A 726 -19.49 44.34 0.86
C GLY A 726 -18.65 44.63 -0.39
N SER A 727 -17.86 43.68 -0.86
CA SER A 727 -17.14 43.74 -2.15
C SER A 727 -18.01 43.23 -3.30
N SER A 728 -17.84 43.83 -4.48
CA SER A 728 -18.45 43.36 -5.74
C SER A 728 -17.46 42.59 -6.63
N ALA A 729 -16.26 42.29 -6.13
CA ALA A 729 -15.21 41.62 -6.90
C ALA A 729 -15.63 40.21 -7.31
N THR A 730 -15.34 39.87 -8.56
CA THR A 730 -15.54 38.54 -9.14
C THR A 730 -14.25 37.90 -9.61
N ARG A 731 -13.13 38.65 -9.58
CA ARG A 731 -11.81 38.23 -10.05
C ARG A 731 -10.69 38.55 -9.07
N VAL A 732 -9.63 37.74 -9.09
CA VAL A 732 -8.42 37.96 -8.28
C VAL A 732 -7.77 39.29 -8.67
N SER A 733 -7.64 39.56 -9.96
CA SER A 733 -7.04 40.80 -10.48
C SER A 733 -7.80 42.06 -10.07
N GLU A 734 -9.12 41.99 -9.89
CA GLU A 734 -9.94 43.10 -9.36
C GLU A 734 -9.58 43.39 -7.91
N VAL A 735 -9.50 42.35 -7.06
CA VAL A 735 -9.16 42.48 -5.63
C VAL A 735 -7.76 43.05 -5.46
N VAL A 736 -6.76 42.49 -6.16
CA VAL A 736 -5.35 42.88 -6.04
C VAL A 736 -5.12 44.30 -6.54
N ARG A 737 -5.64 44.67 -7.73
CA ARG A 737 -5.41 45.98 -8.33
C ARG A 737 -6.12 47.11 -7.59
N SER A 738 -7.35 46.87 -7.13
CA SER A 738 -8.11 47.87 -6.38
C SER A 738 -7.66 47.98 -4.91
N LYS A 739 -6.89 46.99 -4.41
CA LYS A 739 -6.66 46.77 -2.98
C LYS A 739 -7.98 46.80 -2.21
N ASP A 740 -8.93 45.96 -2.65
CA ASP A 740 -10.34 45.99 -2.23
C ASP A 740 -10.48 46.26 -0.71
N PRO A 741 -11.05 47.42 -0.32
CA PRO A 741 -11.05 47.83 1.08
C PRO A 741 -11.81 46.86 2.00
N ALA A 742 -12.87 46.22 1.52
CA ALA A 742 -13.69 45.32 2.31
C ALA A 742 -12.97 43.98 2.56
N ILE A 743 -12.32 43.45 1.53
CA ILE A 743 -11.53 42.21 1.64
C ILE A 743 -10.27 42.46 2.48
N ASN A 744 -9.58 43.58 2.27
CA ASN A 744 -8.38 43.93 3.04
C ASN A 744 -8.68 44.17 4.52
N ASP A 745 -9.79 44.83 4.84
CA ASP A 745 -10.25 44.98 6.23
C ASP A 745 -10.63 43.63 6.86
N ALA A 746 -11.29 42.74 6.12
CA ALA A 746 -11.59 41.38 6.59
C ALA A 746 -10.32 40.56 6.88
N ILE A 747 -9.32 40.63 6.00
CA ILE A 747 -8.02 39.97 6.18
C ILE A 747 -7.30 40.57 7.40
N ASN A 748 -7.23 41.90 7.54
CA ASN A 748 -6.63 42.55 8.71
C ASN A 748 -7.29 42.08 10.02
N ARG A 749 -8.63 42.12 10.09
CA ARG A 749 -9.36 41.65 11.28
C ARG A 749 -9.16 40.15 11.54
N GLY A 750 -8.98 39.32 10.51
CA GLY A 750 -8.64 37.90 10.67
C GLY A 750 -7.22 37.70 11.20
N MET A 751 -6.24 38.39 10.62
CA MET A 751 -4.85 38.39 11.09
C MET A 751 -4.74 38.86 12.53
N GLU A 752 -5.51 39.86 12.95
CA GLU A 752 -5.60 40.29 14.35
C GLU A 752 -6.10 39.17 15.27
N ARG A 753 -7.15 38.42 14.87
CA ARG A 753 -7.68 37.29 15.65
C ARG A 753 -6.73 36.10 15.71
N VAL A 754 -5.92 35.86 14.68
CA VAL A 754 -4.81 34.89 14.73
C VAL A 754 -3.70 35.39 15.65
N ASN A 755 -3.28 36.65 15.51
CA ASN A 755 -2.23 37.27 16.32
C ASN A 755 -2.60 37.38 17.81
N GLN A 756 -3.89 37.38 18.16
CA GLN A 756 -4.37 37.30 19.55
C GLN A 756 -4.15 35.90 20.17
N LYS A 757 -4.04 34.84 19.36
CA LYS A 757 -3.77 33.46 19.78
C LYS A 757 -2.26 33.14 19.82
N ALA A 758 -1.41 34.03 19.32
CA ALA A 758 0.05 33.85 19.27
C ALA A 758 0.69 33.85 20.67
N THR A 759 1.54 32.87 20.97
CA THR A 759 2.15 32.72 22.31
C THR A 759 3.24 33.75 22.59
N SER A 760 3.86 34.32 21.56
CA SER A 760 4.86 35.38 21.66
C SER A 760 4.61 36.52 20.67
N ASN A 761 5.21 37.68 20.91
CA ASN A 761 5.16 38.79 19.95
C ASN A 761 5.94 38.48 18.65
N ALA A 762 6.91 37.56 18.68
CA ALA A 762 7.66 37.14 17.50
C ALA A 762 6.82 36.27 16.55
N GLN A 763 5.81 35.56 17.07
CA GLN A 763 4.84 34.78 16.28
C GLN A 763 3.77 35.64 15.59
N LYS A 764 3.72 36.96 15.81
CA LYS A 764 2.70 37.83 15.21
C LYS A 764 3.07 38.24 13.79
N VAL A 765 2.14 38.02 12.86
CA VAL A 765 2.22 38.45 11.46
C VAL A 765 1.96 39.95 11.39
N GLN A 766 2.93 40.73 10.93
CA GLN A 766 2.85 42.21 10.92
C GLN A 766 2.50 42.80 9.56
N LYS A 767 2.89 42.13 8.46
CA LYS A 767 2.61 42.58 7.08
C LYS A 767 2.12 41.40 6.25
N TRP A 768 1.30 41.65 5.23
CA TRP A 768 0.83 40.61 4.30
C TRP A 768 0.55 41.22 2.93
N THR A 769 0.49 40.38 1.89
CA THR A 769 0.08 40.78 0.54
C THR A 769 -0.70 39.65 -0.14
N ILE A 770 -1.56 40.01 -1.10
CA ILE A 770 -2.29 39.05 -1.94
C ILE A 770 -1.58 38.94 -3.28
N LEU A 771 -1.32 37.71 -3.74
CA LEU A 771 -0.71 37.41 -5.03
C LEU A 771 -1.75 37.39 -6.16
N GLU A 772 -1.31 37.71 -7.38
CA GLU A 772 -2.18 37.74 -8.57
C GLU A 772 -2.61 36.33 -9.07
N LYS A 773 -1.95 35.27 -8.60
CA LYS A 773 -2.24 33.87 -8.95
C LYS A 773 -2.22 32.99 -7.71
N ASP A 774 -2.98 31.90 -7.75
CA ASP A 774 -2.89 30.83 -6.76
C ASP A 774 -1.68 29.91 -7.01
N PHE A 775 -1.28 29.13 -6.02
CA PHE A 775 -0.18 28.16 -6.15
C PHE A 775 -0.62 26.92 -6.92
N SER A 776 0.25 26.42 -7.81
CA SER A 776 -0.08 25.30 -8.69
C SER A 776 1.11 24.36 -8.94
N ILE A 777 0.83 23.16 -9.48
CA ILE A 777 1.89 22.26 -9.95
C ILE A 777 2.56 22.83 -11.21
N VAL A 778 1.77 23.43 -12.12
CA VAL A 778 2.24 23.97 -13.41
C VAL A 778 3.14 25.20 -13.22
N GLY A 779 2.72 26.14 -12.36
CA GLY A 779 3.53 27.30 -11.95
C GLY A 779 4.75 26.91 -11.09
N GLY A 780 4.80 25.67 -10.61
CA GLY A 780 5.92 25.11 -9.87
C GLY A 780 5.95 25.47 -8.39
N GLU A 781 4.97 26.21 -7.88
CA GLU A 781 4.84 26.51 -6.45
C GLU A 781 4.49 25.26 -5.62
N LEU A 782 3.75 24.31 -6.21
CA LEU A 782 3.40 23.03 -5.60
C LEU A 782 4.19 21.88 -6.25
N GLY A 783 4.52 20.87 -5.45
CA GLY A 783 5.04 19.59 -5.91
C GLY A 783 3.92 18.64 -6.37
N PRO A 784 4.28 17.46 -6.91
CA PRO A 784 3.31 16.50 -7.47
C PRO A 784 2.29 15.96 -6.45
N THR A 785 2.67 15.96 -5.17
CA THR A 785 1.82 15.61 -4.01
C THR A 785 1.06 16.80 -3.43
N LEU A 786 0.98 17.92 -4.17
CA LEU A 786 0.37 19.19 -3.77
C LEU A 786 1.03 19.89 -2.55
N LYS A 787 2.25 19.47 -2.17
CA LYS A 787 3.05 20.11 -1.12
C LYS A 787 3.73 21.40 -1.62
N LEU A 788 3.76 22.44 -0.80
CA LEU A 788 4.37 23.74 -1.10
C LEU A 788 5.90 23.65 -1.25
N ARG A 789 6.45 24.11 -2.38
CA ARG A 789 7.89 24.16 -2.66
C ARG A 789 8.49 25.49 -2.20
N ARG A 790 8.52 25.71 -0.88
CA ARG A 790 8.89 27.00 -0.24
C ARG A 790 10.10 27.71 -0.86
N PRO A 791 11.27 27.09 -1.14
CA PRO A 791 12.43 27.81 -1.68
C PRO A 791 12.19 28.34 -3.10
N VAL A 792 11.35 27.65 -3.89
CA VAL A 792 10.95 28.09 -5.23
C VAL A 792 10.06 29.32 -5.10
N VAL A 793 9.06 29.28 -4.20
CA VAL A 793 8.15 30.40 -3.94
C VAL A 793 8.88 31.62 -3.37
N LEU A 794 9.81 31.43 -2.41
CA LEU A 794 10.69 32.49 -1.90
C LEU A 794 11.48 33.18 -3.03
N LYS A 795 11.99 32.40 -3.99
CA LYS A 795 12.73 32.92 -5.16
C LYS A 795 11.81 33.60 -6.19
N MET A 796 10.61 33.07 -6.43
CA MET A 796 9.63 33.65 -7.36
C MET A 796 9.12 35.02 -6.88
N TYR A 797 8.87 35.16 -5.58
CA TYR A 797 8.27 36.36 -4.98
C TYR A 797 9.26 37.20 -4.17
N GLU A 798 10.57 37.00 -4.36
CA GLU A 798 11.68 37.66 -3.63
C GLU A 798 11.49 39.18 -3.49
N LYS A 799 11.13 39.86 -4.59
CA LYS A 799 10.91 41.32 -4.61
C LYS A 799 9.76 41.76 -3.69
N LEU A 800 8.62 41.07 -3.74
CA LEU A 800 7.47 41.37 -2.86
C LEU A 800 7.79 41.05 -1.40
N ILE A 801 8.61 40.04 -1.15
CA ILE A 801 9.08 39.71 0.20
C ILE A 801 10.00 40.82 0.74
N ASP A 802 10.93 41.34 -0.06
CA ASP A 802 11.83 42.42 0.36
C ASP A 802 11.13 43.76 0.56
N GLU A 803 10.03 44.03 -0.16
CA GLU A 803 9.17 45.21 0.07
C GLU A 803 8.59 45.24 1.50
N PHE A 804 8.31 44.07 2.11
CA PHE A 804 7.92 44.01 3.53
C PHE A 804 9.02 44.54 4.46
N TYR A 805 10.30 44.36 4.13
CA TYR A 805 11.41 44.60 5.05
C TYR A 805 12.27 45.84 4.73
N THR A 806 11.98 46.51 3.62
CA THR A 806 12.61 47.79 3.22
C THR A 806 11.85 49.03 3.72
N SER A 807 10.73 48.84 4.43
CA SER A 807 9.87 49.87 5.02
C SER A 807 9.84 49.85 6.56
#